data_AF-A0A540N4K7-F1
#
_entry.id   AF-A0A540N4K7-F1
#
_cell.length_a   1.000
_cell.length_b   1.000
_cell.length_c   1.000
_cell.angle_alpha   90.00
_cell.angle_beta   90.00
_cell.angle_gamma   90.00
#
_symmetry.space_group_name_H-M   'P 1'
#
loop_
_entity.id
_entity.type
_entity.pdbx_description
1 polymer ?
#
loop_
_entity_poly.entity_id
_entity_poly.type
_entity_poly.pdbx_seq_one_letter_code
_entity_poly.pdbx_strand_id
1 'polypeptide(L)'
;MDKDEIRNKSADPLGVEEAKQERGRETSDDEQPRYVPIELVKPPCSNDASVMYHCYLIELKPNFDCDIPVSDIVLGMRNELDCDTITNMNFELQVQRGPLTVNFKHAGDVSLSSEQVLACRRFQITIFKILVDHKLKKLEEVLERFCLGQNHWTESIDYLLLPAERRIHQRSSIIDLESIMSMSSLCNNDSKNSACVNFPQPNNNSHVLLHTQNGMVCTCRIQNSVVYTPHNSILYCITGLLDDLNGNSLMKDKKSLTYKAHYEAKHGINLCFDQQLLLNGRHIFRVQNYLLKCRQQTKKESSDKSVELPPELCTIIMSPISTSNLHSFSLVPSILHRLESLLLAVNLKHMILDHCPQNITIPTIKVLESITTKGCQENYDLESLETLGDSFLKYAASQQLFKTHQNDREGLLSVNKEQIISNLSLGKLGCDRKISGFIREESFDPKKWIIPGDYSGNYFLNEELLFNKRSIYVGGTRKIDTKVVGDVVEALIGAFLSTGGELDAIYFMNWVGIEVDLDHIRYERHLPVQPEKLIDVGHLESLLGYKFCDPSLLVEALSHGSYIAGGYQRLEFLGDAVLDYMITTYFYYKYPGMMSPGFLTDMRSASVNNDCYARSAVKAGLHKHILASDIVHRNIESTVNNFGLLSSESTFGFESETSFTIVSF
;
A
#
# COMPACT_ATOMS: atom_id res chain seq x y z
N MET A 1 -50.25 25.70 -68.86
CA MET A 1 -49.13 24.94 -69.44
C MET A 1 -48.36 24.37 -68.27
N ASP A 2 -48.89 23.30 -67.67
CA ASP A 2 -48.64 21.89 -68.04
C ASP A 2 -47.21 21.50 -67.58
N LYS A 3 -46.94 20.48 -66.76
CA LYS A 3 -47.68 19.25 -66.43
C LYS A 3 -47.08 18.58 -65.18
N ASP A 4 -47.88 17.69 -64.61
CA ASP A 4 -47.64 16.70 -63.55
C ASP A 4 -46.38 15.84 -63.70
N GLU A 5 -45.85 15.33 -62.57
CA GLU A 5 -45.66 13.88 -62.41
C GLU A 5 -45.61 13.46 -60.93
N ILE A 6 -46.62 12.68 -60.53
CA ILE A 6 -46.69 11.90 -59.30
C ILE A 6 -45.93 10.58 -59.52
N ARG A 7 -45.06 10.18 -58.58
CA ARG A 7 -44.68 8.77 -58.45
C ARG A 7 -44.41 8.37 -56.99
N ASN A 8 -45.30 7.53 -56.47
CA ASN A 8 -45.18 6.74 -55.25
C ASN A 8 -43.84 5.99 -55.16
N LYS A 9 -43.20 6.02 -53.98
CA LYS A 9 -42.36 4.90 -53.51
C LYS A 9 -42.60 4.62 -52.03
N SER A 10 -42.73 3.32 -51.80
CA SER A 10 -43.03 2.56 -50.60
C SER A 10 -42.04 2.77 -49.45
N ALA A 11 -42.58 2.68 -48.23
CA ALA A 11 -41.84 2.54 -46.99
C ALA A 11 -41.12 1.18 -46.93
N ASP A 12 -39.86 1.19 -46.49
CA ASP A 12 -39.16 0.06 -45.90
C ASP A 12 -38.25 0.61 -44.77
N PRO A 13 -38.17 -0.02 -43.59
CA PRO A 13 -37.50 0.52 -42.42
C PRO A 13 -36.05 0.00 -42.31
N LEU A 14 -35.09 0.79 -42.79
CA LEU A 14 -33.66 0.62 -42.47
C LEU A 14 -33.12 1.99 -42.07
N GLY A 15 -33.11 2.25 -40.77
CA GLY A 15 -32.72 3.53 -40.20
C GLY A 15 -32.57 3.45 -38.67
N VAL A 16 -32.02 2.35 -38.17
CA VAL A 16 -31.61 2.21 -36.76
C VAL A 16 -30.27 1.46 -36.73
N GLU A 17 -29.25 1.97 -37.42
CA GLU A 17 -27.89 1.44 -37.25
C GLU A 17 -26.75 2.47 -37.45
N GLU A 18 -27.03 3.72 -37.84
CA GLU A 18 -25.98 4.72 -38.06
C GLU A 18 -25.98 5.89 -37.05
N ALA A 19 -26.57 5.70 -35.86
CA ALA A 19 -26.54 6.69 -34.76
C ALA A 19 -25.70 6.25 -33.55
N LYS A 20 -24.78 5.29 -33.71
CA LYS A 20 -23.91 4.75 -32.64
C LYS A 20 -22.42 5.07 -32.77
N GLN A 21 -22.04 6.05 -33.61
CA GLN A 21 -20.63 6.32 -33.83
C GLN A 21 -20.29 7.81 -33.92
N GLU A 22 -20.87 8.63 -33.03
CA GLU A 22 -20.42 10.01 -32.83
C GLU A 22 -20.91 10.58 -31.48
N ARG A 23 -20.48 9.96 -30.37
CA ARG A 23 -20.44 10.63 -29.06
C ARG A 23 -19.16 10.22 -28.32
N GLY A 24 -18.22 11.17 -28.29
CA GLY A 24 -17.18 11.28 -27.27
C GLY A 24 -16.18 10.13 -27.14
N ARG A 25 -15.18 10.09 -28.03
CA ARG A 25 -13.82 9.80 -27.54
C ARG A 25 -13.32 11.06 -26.84
N GLU A 26 -13.83 11.32 -25.65
CA GLU A 26 -13.08 12.13 -24.69
C GLU A 26 -11.86 11.29 -24.32
N THR A 27 -10.68 11.76 -24.71
CA THR A 27 -9.42 11.24 -24.19
C THR A 27 -9.45 11.47 -22.69
N SER A 28 -9.71 10.39 -21.94
CA SER A 28 -9.48 10.37 -20.50
C SER A 28 -8.08 10.93 -20.25
N ASP A 29 -7.98 11.97 -19.45
CA ASP A 29 -6.70 12.49 -19.00
C ASP A 29 -6.13 11.45 -18.03
N ASP A 30 -5.33 10.52 -18.57
CA ASP A 30 -4.76 9.43 -17.77
C ASP A 30 -3.73 9.96 -16.74
N GLU A 31 -3.38 11.25 -16.79
CA GLU A 31 -2.54 11.89 -15.78
C GLU A 31 -3.33 12.21 -14.51
N GLN A 32 -3.01 11.45 -13.46
CA GLN A 32 -3.62 11.58 -12.14
C GLN A 32 -2.59 12.14 -11.14
N PRO A 33 -3.03 12.94 -10.14
CA PRO A 33 -2.11 13.51 -9.16
C PRO A 33 -1.48 12.42 -8.28
N ARG A 34 -0.32 12.72 -7.74
CA ARG A 34 0.30 11.95 -6.65
C ARG A 34 0.20 12.77 -5.37
N TYR A 35 -0.63 12.31 -4.45
CA TYR A 35 -0.84 13.02 -3.20
C TYR A 35 0.28 12.81 -2.19
N VAL A 36 0.53 13.86 -1.43
CA VAL A 36 1.44 13.94 -0.28
C VAL A 36 0.62 14.42 0.91
N PRO A 37 0.58 13.66 2.02
CA PRO A 37 -0.16 14.05 3.22
C PRO A 37 0.32 15.37 3.82
N ILE A 38 -0.61 16.20 4.27
CA ILE A 38 -0.33 17.50 4.91
C ILE A 38 0.53 17.36 6.16
N GLU A 39 0.39 16.26 6.88
CA GLU A 39 1.09 15.99 8.13
C GLU A 39 2.62 15.97 7.94
N LEU A 40 3.08 15.59 6.74
CA LEU A 40 4.50 15.54 6.37
C LEU A 40 5.06 16.88 5.87
N VAL A 41 4.19 17.85 5.56
CA VAL A 41 4.56 19.13 4.93
C VAL A 41 4.64 20.24 5.97
N LYS A 42 5.57 21.18 5.75
CA LYS A 42 5.71 22.36 6.59
C LYS A 42 4.41 23.18 6.60
N PRO A 43 3.86 23.54 7.79
CA PRO A 43 2.70 24.42 7.87
C PRO A 43 2.98 25.80 7.25
N PRO A 44 1.98 26.42 6.60
CA PRO A 44 2.09 27.80 6.14
C PRO A 44 2.23 28.73 7.35
N CYS A 45 3.34 29.47 7.40
CA CYS A 45 3.77 30.39 8.48
C CYS A 45 4.34 29.74 9.77
N SER A 46 5.64 29.93 9.99
CA SER A 46 6.21 30.08 11.34
C SER A 46 7.56 30.80 11.23
N ASN A 47 7.57 32.13 11.27
CA ASN A 47 8.80 32.92 11.51
C ASN A 47 9.11 32.92 13.02
N ASP A 48 9.09 31.75 13.64
CA ASP A 48 9.26 31.61 15.08
C ASP A 48 10.74 31.46 15.42
N ALA A 49 11.19 32.16 16.46
CA ALA A 49 12.55 32.04 17.00
C ALA A 49 12.87 30.62 17.50
N SER A 50 11.83 29.83 17.78
CA SER A 50 11.88 28.42 18.15
C SER A 50 10.79 27.65 17.41
N VAL A 51 11.15 26.55 16.76
CA VAL A 51 10.21 25.69 16.05
C VAL A 51 9.82 24.52 16.94
N MET A 52 8.52 24.30 17.12
CA MET A 52 7.99 23.17 17.88
C MET A 52 7.86 21.93 16.99
N TYR A 53 8.26 20.78 17.53
CA TYR A 53 8.13 19.47 16.91
C TYR A 53 7.45 18.50 17.89
N HIS A 54 6.42 17.83 17.41
CA HIS A 54 5.82 16.66 18.04
C HIS A 54 6.71 15.45 17.78
N CYS A 55 7.24 14.83 18.84
CA CYS A 55 8.19 13.74 18.72
C CYS A 55 7.50 12.38 18.91
N TYR A 56 7.81 11.45 18.01
CA TYR A 56 7.35 10.07 18.03
C TYR A 56 8.55 9.14 18.09
N LEU A 57 8.55 8.20 19.04
CA LEU A 57 9.57 7.17 19.14
C LEU A 57 9.21 6.01 18.21
N ILE A 58 10.12 5.71 17.30
CA ILE A 58 10.12 4.53 16.43
C ILE A 58 10.94 3.45 17.14
N GLU A 59 10.25 2.55 17.84
CA GLU A 59 10.87 1.41 18.52
C GLU A 59 11.15 0.29 17.51
N LEU A 60 12.41 -0.13 17.42
CA LEU A 60 12.85 -1.20 16.52
C LEU A 60 13.16 -2.47 17.33
N LYS A 61 12.30 -3.48 17.20
CA LYS A 61 12.42 -4.75 17.94
C LYS A 61 12.73 -5.89 16.96
N PRO A 62 13.98 -6.37 16.89
CA PRO A 62 14.30 -7.53 16.07
C PRO A 62 13.79 -8.81 16.75
N ASN A 63 13.06 -9.65 16.02
CA ASN A 63 12.58 -10.94 16.52
C ASN A 63 13.63 -12.06 16.31
N PHE A 64 14.91 -11.69 16.21
CA PHE A 64 16.04 -12.58 15.92
C PHE A 64 17.33 -12.05 16.55
N ASP A 65 18.31 -12.94 16.74
CA ASP A 65 19.64 -12.56 17.25
C ASP A 65 20.40 -11.74 16.19
N CYS A 66 20.66 -10.47 16.50
CA CYS A 66 21.36 -9.56 15.60
C CYS A 66 22.78 -9.27 16.09
N ASP A 67 23.79 -9.52 15.25
CA ASP A 67 25.20 -9.19 15.55
C ASP A 67 25.41 -7.68 15.70
N ILE A 68 24.53 -6.88 15.09
CA ILE A 68 24.55 -5.41 15.14
C ILE A 68 23.23 -4.96 15.75
N PRO A 69 23.22 -4.42 16.98
CA PRO A 69 21.98 -3.97 17.59
C PRO A 69 21.35 -2.86 16.74
N VAL A 70 20.04 -2.78 16.73
CA VAL A 70 19.30 -1.61 16.23
C VAL A 70 19.09 -0.64 17.39
N SER A 71 19.22 0.65 17.09
CA SER A 71 18.84 1.73 18.00
C SER A 71 17.53 2.36 17.56
N ASP A 72 16.71 2.78 18.52
CA ASP A 72 15.46 3.47 18.26
C ASP A 72 15.71 4.85 17.63
N ILE A 73 14.69 5.36 16.94
CA ILE A 73 14.75 6.60 16.19
C ILE A 73 13.61 7.52 16.66
N VAL A 74 13.88 8.81 16.72
CA VAL A 74 12.87 9.84 17.00
C VAL A 74 12.48 10.48 15.68
N LEU A 75 11.18 10.48 15.40
CA LEU A 75 10.55 11.25 14.34
C LEU A 75 9.94 12.52 14.93
N GLY A 76 10.52 13.68 14.59
CA GLY A 76 9.98 14.99 14.94
C GLY A 76 9.15 15.54 13.77
N MET A 77 7.86 15.76 13.99
CA MET A 77 6.94 16.32 13.00
C MET A 77 6.42 17.68 13.43
N ARG A 78 6.10 18.55 12.45
CA ARG A 78 5.48 19.86 12.75
C ARG A 78 3.99 19.78 13.01
N ASN A 79 3.32 18.81 12.38
CA ASN A 79 1.92 18.52 12.58
C ASN A 79 1.78 17.29 13.49
N GLU A 80 0.77 17.28 14.35
CA GLU A 80 0.47 16.14 15.22
C GLU A 80 -0.11 14.98 14.39
N LEU A 81 0.29 13.76 14.71
CA LEU A 81 -0.30 12.54 14.16
C LEU A 81 -1.54 12.19 14.97
N ASP A 82 -2.61 11.80 14.28
CA ASP A 82 -3.80 11.32 14.96
C ASP A 82 -3.56 9.98 15.67
N CYS A 83 -4.39 9.70 16.68
CA CYS A 83 -4.30 8.44 17.43
C CYS A 83 -4.53 7.21 16.53
N ASP A 84 -5.34 7.36 15.47
CA ASP A 84 -5.60 6.28 14.52
C ASP A 84 -4.34 5.93 13.71
N THR A 85 -3.56 6.90 13.23
CA THR A 85 -2.26 6.62 12.59
C THR A 85 -1.31 5.92 13.56
N ILE A 86 -1.17 6.42 14.79
CA ILE A 86 -0.21 5.87 15.76
C ILE A 86 -0.55 4.41 16.08
N THR A 87 -1.83 4.09 16.30
CA THR A 87 -2.27 2.72 16.62
C THR A 87 -2.08 1.74 15.46
N ASN A 88 -2.23 2.21 14.22
CA ASN A 88 -2.02 1.39 13.02
C ASN A 88 -0.53 1.31 12.58
N MET A 89 0.38 2.08 13.19
CA MET A 89 1.83 2.01 12.96
C MET A 89 2.51 0.91 13.79
N ASN A 90 1.93 -0.30 13.77
CA ASN A 90 2.54 -1.53 14.25
C ASN A 90 2.60 -2.54 13.10
N PHE A 91 3.80 -2.78 12.58
CA PHE A 91 4.01 -3.66 11.43
C PHE A 91 5.40 -4.29 11.45
N GLU A 92 5.59 -5.31 10.60
CA GLU A 92 6.85 -6.01 10.46
C GLU A 92 7.57 -5.65 9.16
N LEU A 93 8.87 -5.39 9.28
CA LEU A 93 9.81 -5.30 8.16
C LEU A 93 10.46 -6.67 7.93
N GLN A 94 10.56 -7.07 6.67
CA GLN A 94 11.21 -8.33 6.27
C GLN A 94 12.71 -8.11 6.03
N VAL A 95 13.51 -8.23 7.08
CA VAL A 95 14.98 -8.13 7.02
C VAL A 95 15.58 -9.52 6.75
N GLN A 96 16.83 -9.59 6.26
CA GLN A 96 17.43 -10.87 5.81
C GLN A 96 17.41 -11.99 6.85
N ARG A 97 17.62 -11.64 8.13
CA ARG A 97 17.71 -12.60 9.23
C ARG A 97 16.36 -12.95 9.85
N GLY A 98 15.31 -12.18 9.58
CA GLY A 98 13.98 -12.38 10.15
C GLY A 98 13.14 -11.10 10.16
N PRO A 99 11.89 -11.19 10.64
CA PRO A 99 11.03 -10.03 10.80
C PRO A 99 11.57 -9.09 11.89
N LEU A 100 11.46 -7.79 11.65
CA LEU A 100 11.72 -6.74 12.62
C LEU A 100 10.43 -5.96 12.85
N THR A 101 9.96 -5.94 14.09
CA THR A 101 8.74 -5.22 14.47
C THR A 101 9.05 -3.75 14.67
N VAL A 102 8.26 -2.89 14.05
CA VAL A 102 8.33 -1.43 14.18
C VAL A 102 7.09 -0.97 14.96
N ASN A 103 7.29 -0.20 16.04
CA ASN A 103 6.19 0.40 16.81
C ASN A 103 6.38 1.91 16.94
N PHE A 104 5.28 2.65 16.89
CA PHE A 104 5.26 4.08 17.11
C PHE A 104 4.68 4.41 18.49
N LYS A 105 5.31 5.35 19.20
CA LYS A 105 4.79 5.89 20.46
C LYS A 105 4.96 7.39 20.48
N HIS A 106 3.94 8.12 20.94
CA HIS A 106 4.10 9.54 21.21
C HIS A 106 5.12 9.72 22.34
N ALA A 107 6.16 10.53 22.08
CA ALA A 107 7.29 10.75 22.96
C ALA A 107 7.25 12.14 23.63
N GLY A 108 6.40 13.05 23.15
CA GLY A 108 6.26 14.41 23.68
C GLY A 108 6.77 15.48 22.72
N ASP A 109 6.66 16.74 23.11
CA ASP A 109 6.97 17.88 22.25
C ASP A 109 8.32 18.51 22.59
N VAL A 110 9.05 18.96 21.57
CA VAL A 110 10.34 19.64 21.73
C VAL A 110 10.36 20.92 20.92
N SER A 111 10.78 22.02 21.54
CA SER A 111 11.07 23.28 20.87
C SER A 111 12.57 23.38 20.55
N LEU A 112 12.90 23.51 19.26
CA LEU A 112 14.27 23.63 18.78
C LEU A 112 14.54 25.04 18.25
N SER A 113 15.73 25.57 18.53
CA SER A 113 16.19 26.84 17.94
C SER A 113 16.51 26.67 16.45
N SER A 114 16.55 27.77 15.70
CA SER A 114 16.91 27.74 14.27
C SER A 114 18.27 27.08 14.00
N GLU A 115 19.25 27.28 14.88
CA GLU A 115 20.57 26.63 14.78
C GLU A 115 20.49 25.12 15.01
N GLN A 116 19.70 24.67 15.99
CA GLN A 116 19.47 23.25 16.28
C GLN A 116 18.75 22.56 15.12
N VAL A 117 17.71 23.20 14.56
CA VAL A 117 17.00 22.68 13.38
C VAL A 117 17.95 22.54 12.19
N LEU A 118 18.82 23.53 11.95
CA LEU A 118 19.79 23.48 10.87
C LEU A 118 20.79 22.32 11.06
N ALA A 119 21.29 22.12 12.28
CA ALA A 119 22.17 21.00 12.60
C ALA A 119 21.49 19.63 12.42
N CYS A 120 20.24 19.50 12.86
CA CYS A 120 19.43 18.29 12.67
C CYS A 120 19.20 17.98 11.19
N ARG A 121 18.84 18.98 10.39
CA ARG A 121 18.67 18.84 8.94
C ARG A 121 19.97 18.43 8.26
N ARG A 122 21.09 19.06 8.63
CA ARG A 122 22.42 18.70 8.10
C ARG A 122 22.76 17.25 8.41
N PHE A 123 22.53 16.80 9.64
CA PHE A 123 22.74 15.41 10.05
C PHE A 123 21.91 14.45 9.19
N GLN A 124 20.60 14.70 9.09
CA GLN A 124 19.65 13.89 8.31
C GLN A 124 20.05 13.80 6.82
N ILE A 125 20.35 14.92 6.19
CA ILE A 125 20.76 14.95 4.78
C ILE A 125 22.05 14.14 4.60
N THR A 126 23.03 14.35 5.48
CA THR A 126 24.33 13.67 5.41
C THR A 126 24.18 12.16 5.53
N ILE A 127 23.45 11.67 6.54
CA ILE A 127 23.30 10.23 6.79
C ILE A 127 22.55 9.54 5.65
N PHE A 128 21.44 10.11 5.18
CA PHE A 128 20.65 9.48 4.13
C PHE A 128 21.31 9.56 2.76
N LYS A 129 22.04 10.64 2.44
CA LYS A 129 22.79 10.70 1.17
C LYS A 129 23.90 9.65 1.13
N ILE A 130 24.59 9.44 2.25
CA ILE A 130 25.60 8.40 2.40
C ILE A 130 25.00 7.00 2.23
N LEU A 131 23.82 6.75 2.82
CA LEU A 131 23.13 5.46 2.77
C LEU A 131 22.50 5.16 1.40
N VAL A 132 21.93 6.17 0.72
CA VAL A 132 21.19 5.98 -0.54
C VAL A 132 22.12 6.06 -1.77
N ASP A 133 22.97 7.09 -1.86
CA ASP A 133 23.77 7.35 -3.06
C ASP A 133 25.13 6.63 -3.06
N HIS A 134 25.67 6.35 -1.87
CA HIS A 134 27.03 5.80 -1.66
C HIS A 134 28.15 6.59 -2.38
N LYS A 135 27.90 7.84 -2.78
CA LYS A 135 28.82 8.68 -3.58
C LYS A 135 29.01 10.04 -2.91
N LEU A 136 30.26 10.40 -2.63
CA LEU A 136 30.60 11.63 -1.93
C LEU A 136 30.33 12.91 -2.74
N LYS A 137 30.58 12.91 -4.06
CA LYS A 137 30.39 14.11 -4.91
C LYS A 137 28.97 14.70 -4.84
N LYS A 138 27.96 13.82 -4.81
CA LYS A 138 26.55 14.23 -4.67
C LYS A 138 26.24 14.84 -3.29
N LEU A 139 26.98 14.47 -2.26
CA LEU A 139 26.81 15.03 -0.91
C LEU A 139 27.39 16.45 -0.84
N GLU A 140 28.58 16.67 -1.41
CA GLU A 140 29.23 17.99 -1.45
C GLU A 140 28.34 19.02 -2.16
N GLU A 141 27.80 18.68 -3.33
CA GLU A 141 26.88 19.54 -4.09
C GLU A 141 25.63 19.95 -3.27
N VAL A 142 25.05 19.02 -2.51
CA VAL A 142 23.85 19.27 -1.70
C VAL A 142 24.17 20.13 -0.47
N LEU A 143 25.29 19.84 0.21
CA LEU A 143 25.71 20.59 1.38
C LEU A 143 26.12 22.03 1.03
N GLU A 144 26.75 22.26 -0.12
CA GLU A 144 27.06 23.59 -0.63
C GLU A 144 25.78 24.40 -0.89
N ARG A 145 24.79 23.81 -1.56
CA ARG A 145 23.48 24.46 -1.80
C ARG A 145 22.74 24.78 -0.49
N PHE A 146 22.83 23.89 0.50
CA PHE A 146 22.25 24.09 1.82
C PHE A 146 22.87 25.29 2.55
N CYS A 147 24.20 25.45 2.49
CA CYS A 147 24.90 26.56 3.12
C CYS A 147 24.60 27.93 2.47
N LEU A 148 24.21 27.94 1.19
CA LEU A 148 23.88 29.16 0.45
C LEU A 148 22.49 29.74 0.74
N GLY A 149 21.69 29.11 1.63
CA GLY A 149 20.42 29.67 2.12
C GLY A 149 19.32 29.82 1.06
N GLN A 150 19.43 29.16 -0.09
CA GLN A 150 18.52 29.37 -1.23
C GLN A 150 17.11 28.75 -1.08
N ASN A 151 16.77 28.17 0.08
CA ASN A 151 15.60 27.28 0.22
C ASN A 151 14.54 27.77 1.21
N HIS A 152 14.43 29.08 1.45
CA HIS A 152 13.54 29.61 2.49
C HIS A 152 12.03 29.65 2.14
N TRP A 153 11.62 29.44 0.88
CA TRP A 153 10.30 29.88 0.38
C TRP A 153 9.43 28.84 -0.33
N THR A 154 9.69 27.54 -0.21
CA THR A 154 8.86 26.50 -0.86
C THR A 154 8.25 25.52 0.14
N GLU A 155 6.94 25.26 -0.03
CA GLU A 155 6.20 24.19 0.63
C GLU A 155 6.92 22.87 0.37
N SER A 156 7.46 22.30 1.44
CA SER A 156 8.35 21.14 1.37
C SER A 156 8.11 20.22 2.55
N ILE A 157 8.44 18.95 2.35
CA ILE A 157 8.41 17.92 3.39
C ILE A 157 9.38 18.33 4.51
N ASP A 158 8.87 18.49 5.73
CA ASP A 158 9.62 19.04 6.86
C ASP A 158 9.38 18.26 8.14
N TYR A 159 10.08 17.13 8.25
CA TYR A 159 10.20 16.34 9.47
C TYR A 159 11.67 16.00 9.73
N LEU A 160 11.98 15.69 11.00
CA LEU A 160 13.31 15.39 11.50
C LEU A 160 13.40 13.92 11.95
N LEU A 161 14.45 13.23 11.55
CA LEU A 161 14.76 11.86 11.93
C LEU A 161 16.08 11.83 12.69
N LEU A 162 16.01 11.55 13.98
CA LEU A 162 17.11 11.73 14.91
C LEU A 162 17.35 10.46 15.74
N PRO A 163 18.60 10.16 16.15
CA PRO A 163 18.86 9.06 17.06
C PRO A 163 18.17 9.29 18.42
N ALA A 164 17.54 8.25 18.96
CA ALA A 164 16.99 8.29 20.31
C ALA A 164 18.10 8.17 21.38
N GLU A 165 17.94 8.90 22.49
CA GLU A 165 18.87 8.86 23.62
C GLU A 165 18.77 7.51 24.37
N ARG A 166 19.89 6.79 24.53
CA ARG A 166 19.93 5.46 25.16
C ARG A 166 19.72 5.45 26.69
N ARG A 167 19.67 6.62 27.34
CA ARG A 167 19.61 6.75 28.81
C ARG A 167 18.35 7.51 29.28
N ILE A 168 17.19 6.92 29.03
CA ILE A 168 15.88 7.44 29.49
C ILE A 168 15.83 7.61 31.03
N HIS A 169 16.70 6.93 31.79
CA HIS A 169 16.69 7.00 33.26
C HIS A 169 17.57 8.10 33.89
N GLN A 170 18.30 8.92 33.12
CA GLN A 170 19.17 9.97 33.68
C GLN A 170 19.11 11.34 32.98
N ARG A 171 18.49 11.47 31.80
CA ARG A 171 18.33 12.76 31.09
C ARG A 171 16.86 13.00 30.71
N SER A 172 16.44 14.26 30.75
CA SER A 172 15.08 14.72 30.45
C SER A 172 14.79 14.94 28.96
N SER A 173 15.77 14.71 28.07
CA SER A 173 15.60 14.86 26.61
C SER A 173 15.67 13.51 25.90
N ILE A 174 14.77 13.30 24.94
CA ILE A 174 14.58 12.06 24.17
C ILE A 174 15.52 12.00 22.96
N ILE A 175 16.03 13.16 22.54
CA ILE A 175 16.87 13.35 21.36
C ILE A 175 18.33 13.47 21.79
N ASP A 176 19.21 12.69 21.17
CA ASP A 176 20.67 12.82 21.34
C ASP A 176 21.21 14.03 20.55
N LEU A 177 20.86 15.23 21.02
CA LEU A 177 21.26 16.50 20.40
C LEU A 177 22.78 16.76 20.55
N GLU A 178 23.40 16.22 21.59
CA GLU A 178 24.83 16.37 21.86
C GLU A 178 25.69 15.71 20.77
N SER A 179 25.32 14.50 20.34
CA SER A 179 25.96 13.81 19.22
C SER A 179 25.74 14.56 17.88
N ILE A 180 24.52 15.06 17.64
CA ILE A 180 24.19 15.80 16.40
C ILE A 180 25.00 17.09 16.29
N MET A 181 25.05 17.88 17.37
CA MET A 181 25.79 19.15 17.40
C MET A 181 27.31 18.92 17.33
N SER A 182 27.80 17.79 17.85
CA SER A 182 29.20 17.41 17.70
C SER A 182 29.58 17.12 16.24
N MET A 183 28.67 16.56 15.45
CA MET A 183 28.90 16.27 14.03
C MET A 183 28.97 17.53 13.16
N SER A 184 28.18 18.56 13.47
CA SER A 184 28.15 19.80 12.67
C SER A 184 29.46 20.58 12.75
N SER A 185 30.21 20.43 13.85
CA SER A 185 31.50 21.10 14.07
C SER A 185 32.65 20.59 13.19
N LEU A 186 32.59 19.35 12.68
CA LEU A 186 33.68 18.73 11.92
C LEU A 186 33.83 19.24 10.48
N CYS A 187 32.78 19.82 9.91
CA CYS A 187 32.82 20.35 8.55
C CYS A 187 33.27 21.81 8.46
N ASN A 188 33.43 22.49 9.60
CA ASN A 188 34.06 23.80 9.61
C ASN A 188 35.58 23.57 9.70
N ASN A 189 36.33 24.08 8.72
CA ASN A 189 37.80 24.05 8.67
C ASN A 189 38.49 24.81 9.84
N ASP A 190 37.77 25.11 10.91
CA ASP A 190 38.31 25.68 12.12
C ASP A 190 39.09 24.61 12.87
N SER A 191 40.37 24.59 12.53
CA SER A 191 41.53 24.00 13.18
C SER A 191 41.68 24.33 14.68
N LYS A 192 40.64 24.13 15.47
CA LYS A 192 40.72 24.03 16.93
C LYS A 192 40.33 22.61 17.31
N ASN A 193 41.31 21.71 17.16
CA ASN A 193 41.36 20.43 17.86
C ASN A 193 41.26 20.71 19.37
N SER A 194 40.03 20.82 19.90
CA SER A 194 39.83 20.75 21.34
C SER A 194 40.22 19.34 21.76
N ALA A 195 41.33 19.26 22.49
CA ALA A 195 41.82 18.03 23.07
C ALA A 195 40.66 17.35 23.83
N CYS A 196 40.46 16.05 23.57
CA CYS A 196 39.50 15.22 24.28
C CYS A 196 39.96 15.05 25.74
N VAL A 197 39.78 16.08 26.58
CA VAL A 197 40.38 16.12 27.94
C VAL A 197 39.38 15.80 29.04
N ASN A 198 38.06 15.84 28.82
CA ASN A 198 37.09 15.72 29.93
C ASN A 198 35.90 14.77 29.67
N PHE A 199 36.15 13.49 29.39
CA PHE A 199 35.13 12.44 29.56
C PHE A 199 35.68 11.33 30.47
N PRO A 200 35.16 11.16 31.69
CA PRO A 200 35.56 10.05 32.55
C PRO A 200 34.61 8.87 32.33
N GLN A 201 35.05 7.75 31.74
CA GLN A 201 34.39 6.43 31.87
C GLN A 201 35.32 5.24 31.53
N PRO A 202 34.98 4.02 32.00
CA PRO A 202 35.92 2.99 32.39
C PRO A 202 36.32 2.09 31.22
N ASN A 203 37.60 2.09 30.90
CA ASN A 203 38.42 0.97 30.42
C ASN A 203 39.58 1.56 29.61
N ASN A 204 40.76 0.98 29.78
CA ASN A 204 42.07 1.45 29.32
C ASN A 204 42.25 1.56 27.79
N ASN A 205 41.45 2.38 27.09
CA ASN A 205 41.72 2.75 25.71
C ASN A 205 42.34 4.15 25.70
N SER A 206 43.68 4.18 25.58
CA SER A 206 44.45 5.41 25.47
C SER A 206 43.91 6.28 24.32
N HIS A 207 43.64 7.56 24.63
CA HIS A 207 43.38 8.61 23.64
C HIS A 207 44.64 8.81 22.77
N VAL A 208 44.80 7.97 21.74
CA VAL A 208 45.92 8.03 20.80
C VAL A 208 45.52 8.93 19.63
N LEU A 209 46.43 9.80 19.22
CA LEU A 209 46.27 10.61 18.02
C LEU A 209 46.73 9.78 16.81
N LEU A 210 45.85 9.65 15.82
CA LEU A 210 46.12 8.99 14.56
C LEU A 210 46.22 10.04 13.46
N HIS A 211 47.14 9.83 12.52
CA HIS A 211 47.22 10.60 11.30
C HIS A 211 46.18 10.10 10.29
N THR A 212 45.29 11.00 9.88
CA THR A 212 44.27 10.81 8.84
C THR A 212 44.46 11.86 7.75
N GLN A 213 43.72 11.77 6.64
CA GLN A 213 43.76 12.82 5.62
C GLN A 213 43.22 14.17 6.10
N ASN A 214 42.33 14.18 7.10
CA ASN A 214 41.83 15.40 7.74
C ASN A 214 42.80 15.97 8.78
N GLY A 215 43.99 15.37 8.96
CA GLY A 215 44.94 15.72 10.01
C GLY A 215 44.91 14.74 11.18
N MET A 216 45.41 15.19 12.34
CA MET A 216 45.49 14.35 13.55
C MET A 216 44.14 14.27 14.25
N VAL A 217 43.65 13.04 14.47
CA VAL A 217 42.34 12.76 15.09
C VAL A 217 42.50 11.74 16.21
N CYS A 218 41.80 11.94 17.32
CA CYS A 218 41.81 10.99 18.43
C CYS A 218 41.08 9.69 18.10
N THR A 219 41.57 8.55 18.62
CA THR A 219 40.92 7.24 18.56
C THR A 219 39.44 7.25 18.94
N CYS A 220 39.04 8.05 19.94
CA CYS A 220 37.64 8.14 20.37
C CYS A 220 36.70 8.81 19.34
N ARG A 221 37.25 9.61 18.40
CA ARG A 221 36.48 10.23 17.31
C ARG A 221 36.49 9.40 16.04
N ILE A 222 37.55 8.62 15.81
CA ILE A 222 37.59 7.73 14.63
C ILE A 222 36.76 6.46 14.86
N GLN A 223 36.72 5.98 16.11
CA GLN A 223 35.84 4.89 16.50
C GLN A 223 34.39 5.37 16.42
N ASN A 224 33.52 4.60 15.76
CA ASN A 224 32.15 5.02 15.43
C ASN A 224 32.15 6.26 14.52
N SER A 225 32.82 6.17 13.37
CA SER A 225 32.79 7.21 12.34
C SER A 225 32.50 6.61 10.96
N VAL A 226 32.05 7.47 10.04
CA VAL A 226 32.00 7.17 8.61
C VAL A 226 33.22 7.79 7.95
N VAL A 227 34.00 6.95 7.26
CA VAL A 227 35.18 7.38 6.52
C VAL A 227 35.03 7.11 5.03
N TYR A 228 35.63 7.99 4.24
CA TYR A 228 35.77 7.87 2.81
C TYR A 228 37.23 7.58 2.46
N THR A 229 37.47 6.69 1.52
CA THR A 229 38.82 6.41 1.02
C THR A 229 38.96 6.89 -0.42
N PRO A 230 39.68 8.00 -0.69
CA PRO A 230 39.75 8.60 -2.03
C PRO A 230 40.30 7.68 -3.11
N HIS A 231 41.25 6.80 -2.75
CA HIS A 231 41.95 5.91 -3.68
C HIS A 231 41.06 4.88 -4.37
N ASN A 232 39.93 4.51 -3.77
CA ASN A 232 38.95 3.57 -4.35
C ASN A 232 37.53 4.15 -4.41
N SER A 233 37.32 5.36 -3.89
CA SER A 233 36.03 6.04 -3.81
C SER A 233 34.93 5.27 -3.05
N ILE A 234 35.31 4.53 -2.00
CA ILE A 234 34.37 3.75 -1.17
C ILE A 234 34.20 4.40 0.21
N LEU A 235 33.01 4.24 0.78
CA LEU A 235 32.68 4.65 2.14
C LEU A 235 32.64 3.44 3.08
N TYR A 236 33.16 3.62 4.30
CA TYR A 236 33.23 2.61 5.34
C TYR A 236 32.74 3.16 6.68
N CYS A 237 32.15 2.32 7.50
CA CYS A 237 31.91 2.60 8.91
C CYS A 237 33.00 1.96 9.77
N ILE A 238 33.62 2.75 10.65
CA ILE A 238 34.69 2.30 11.52
C ILE A 238 34.12 1.81 12.85
N THR A 239 34.37 0.54 13.16
CA THR A 239 33.94 -0.11 14.41
C THR A 239 34.94 0.09 15.55
N GLY A 240 36.23 0.18 15.21
CA GLY A 240 37.31 0.29 16.17
C GLY A 240 38.68 0.15 15.51
N LEU A 241 39.71 0.07 16.35
CA LEU A 241 41.07 -0.22 15.94
C LEU A 241 41.31 -1.74 15.98
N LEU A 242 42.28 -2.19 15.19
CA LEU A 242 42.78 -3.56 15.22
C LEU A 242 44.04 -3.57 16.08
N ASP A 243 44.00 -4.32 17.18
CA ASP A 243 45.03 -4.25 18.23
C ASP A 243 46.41 -4.76 17.77
N ASP A 244 46.45 -5.63 16.75
CA ASP A 244 47.67 -6.36 16.34
C ASP A 244 48.18 -6.03 14.93
N LEU A 245 47.55 -5.11 14.19
CA LEU A 245 47.84 -4.89 12.76
C LEU A 245 48.24 -3.47 12.45
N ASN A 246 49.34 -3.32 11.71
CA ASN A 246 49.85 -2.05 11.18
C ASN A 246 50.22 -2.17 9.68
N GLY A 247 50.72 -1.09 9.07
CA GLY A 247 51.11 -1.07 7.66
C GLY A 247 52.19 -2.09 7.28
N ASN A 248 53.01 -2.51 8.23
CA ASN A 248 54.08 -3.51 8.03
C ASN A 248 53.61 -4.97 8.24
N SER A 249 52.38 -5.16 8.72
CA SER A 249 51.82 -6.49 8.95
C SER A 249 51.43 -7.20 7.64
N LEU A 250 51.43 -8.53 7.62
CA LEU A 250 51.01 -9.33 6.47
C LEU A 250 49.47 -9.29 6.33
N MET A 251 48.98 -9.17 5.10
CA MET A 251 47.54 -9.15 4.83
C MET A 251 46.89 -10.51 5.12
N LYS A 252 45.72 -10.49 5.76
CA LYS A 252 44.97 -11.72 6.08
C LYS A 252 44.58 -12.53 4.83
N ASP A 253 44.17 -11.84 3.76
CA ASP A 253 43.73 -12.47 2.51
C ASP A 253 44.91 -12.85 1.59
N LYS A 254 46.06 -12.17 1.72
CA LYS A 254 47.27 -12.39 0.91
C LYS A 254 48.48 -12.46 1.81
N LYS A 255 48.67 -13.62 2.45
CA LYS A 255 49.72 -13.90 3.46
C LYS A 255 51.17 -13.66 2.99
N SER A 256 51.41 -13.35 1.72
CA SER A 256 52.74 -13.06 1.15
C SER A 256 53.05 -11.57 0.96
N LEU A 257 52.10 -10.65 1.17
CA LEU A 257 52.33 -9.20 1.02
C LEU A 257 51.96 -8.45 2.30
N THR A 258 52.75 -7.43 2.64
CA THR A 258 52.41 -6.46 3.68
C THR A 258 51.39 -5.46 3.18
N TYR A 259 50.63 -4.82 4.09
CA TYR A 259 49.68 -3.78 3.72
C TYR A 259 50.36 -2.63 2.94
N LYS A 260 51.55 -2.17 3.40
CA LYS A 260 52.36 -1.17 2.71
C LYS A 260 52.69 -1.56 1.27
N ALA A 261 53.25 -2.76 1.07
CA ALA A 261 53.60 -3.26 -0.26
C ALA A 261 52.36 -3.43 -1.16
N HIS A 262 51.22 -3.77 -0.58
CA HIS A 262 49.95 -3.88 -1.32
C HIS A 262 49.48 -2.53 -1.87
N TYR A 263 49.44 -1.50 -1.03
CA TYR A 263 48.99 -0.16 -1.44
C TYR A 263 49.98 0.49 -2.43
N GLU A 264 51.28 0.24 -2.27
CA GLU A 264 52.29 0.69 -3.22
C GLU A 264 52.13 0.00 -4.58
N ALA A 265 52.06 -1.35 -4.60
CA ALA A 265 51.98 -2.11 -5.85
C ALA A 265 50.64 -1.94 -6.59
N LYS A 266 49.53 -1.78 -5.87
CA LYS A 266 48.18 -1.73 -6.47
C LYS A 266 47.69 -0.31 -6.75
N HIS A 267 48.02 0.63 -5.86
CA HIS A 267 47.49 1.99 -5.91
C HIS A 267 48.57 3.06 -6.08
N GLY A 268 49.86 2.70 -6.07
CA GLY A 268 50.97 3.66 -6.14
C GLY A 268 51.11 4.54 -4.90
N ILE A 269 50.54 4.10 -3.76
CA ILE A 269 50.51 4.89 -2.52
C ILE A 269 51.56 4.36 -1.55
N ASN A 270 52.52 5.20 -1.17
CA ASN A 270 53.48 4.89 -0.12
C ASN A 270 52.92 5.30 1.24
N LEU A 271 52.75 4.33 2.14
CA LEU A 271 52.28 4.57 3.50
C LEU A 271 53.39 5.23 4.34
N CYS A 272 53.14 6.42 4.85
CA CYS A 272 54.11 7.21 5.62
C CYS A 272 54.07 6.85 7.11
N PHE A 273 52.91 6.42 7.61
CA PHE A 273 52.67 6.07 9.00
C PHE A 273 52.48 4.56 9.18
N ASP A 274 53.43 3.76 8.70
CA ASP A 274 53.32 2.29 8.63
C ASP A 274 53.35 1.56 9.99
N GLN A 275 53.72 2.26 11.08
CA GLN A 275 53.64 1.77 12.45
C GLN A 275 52.26 2.00 13.10
N GLN A 276 51.41 2.83 12.48
CA GLN A 276 50.08 3.13 12.99
C GLN A 276 49.16 1.91 12.87
N LEU A 277 48.31 1.69 13.89
CA LEU A 277 47.33 0.62 13.88
C LEU A 277 46.29 0.82 12.77
N LEU A 278 45.87 -0.29 12.16
CA LEU A 278 44.83 -0.30 11.14
C LEU A 278 43.44 -0.18 11.78
N LEU A 279 42.50 0.39 11.03
CA LEU A 279 41.10 0.49 11.40
C LEU A 279 40.35 -0.76 10.98
N ASN A 280 39.38 -1.15 11.80
CA ASN A 280 38.39 -2.15 11.46
C ASN A 280 37.17 -1.47 10.80
N GLY A 281 37.17 -1.44 9.47
CA GLY A 281 36.09 -0.89 8.66
C GLY A 281 35.06 -1.94 8.27
N ARG A 282 33.80 -1.53 8.16
CA ARG A 282 32.73 -2.29 7.52
C ARG A 282 32.18 -1.48 6.35
N HIS A 283 31.75 -2.15 5.29
CA HIS A 283 31.00 -1.47 4.24
C HIS A 283 29.68 -0.91 4.79
N ILE A 284 29.25 0.23 4.22
CA ILE A 284 27.99 0.87 4.59
C ILE A 284 26.79 0.00 4.16
N PHE A 285 25.78 -0.07 5.02
CA PHE A 285 24.52 -0.76 4.75
C PHE A 285 23.83 -0.19 3.52
N ARG A 286 23.30 -1.07 2.67
CA ARG A 286 22.50 -0.66 1.52
C ARG A 286 21.05 -0.46 1.96
N VAL A 287 20.47 0.66 1.58
CA VAL A 287 19.02 0.87 1.73
C VAL A 287 18.30 -0.04 0.74
N GLN A 288 17.36 -0.83 1.23
CA GLN A 288 16.55 -1.77 0.45
C GLN A 288 15.07 -1.55 0.79
N ASN A 289 14.17 -2.09 -0.03
CA ASN A 289 12.76 -2.11 0.28
C ASN A 289 12.44 -3.32 1.18
N TYR A 290 12.19 -3.06 2.46
CA TYR A 290 11.91 -4.10 3.47
C TYR A 290 10.41 -4.40 3.65
N LEU A 291 9.53 -3.84 2.80
CA LEU A 291 8.07 -4.04 2.87
C LEU A 291 7.56 -5.20 1.99
N LEU A 292 8.44 -5.87 1.24
CA LEU A 292 8.08 -6.87 0.24
C LEU A 292 7.54 -8.18 0.87
N LYS A 293 6.55 -8.79 0.20
CA LYS A 293 5.85 -10.01 0.63
C LYS A 293 6.70 -11.27 0.74
N CYS A 294 7.65 -11.43 -0.16
CA CYS A 294 8.53 -12.59 -0.25
C CYS A 294 9.99 -12.16 -0.39
N ARG A 295 10.89 -12.90 0.25
CA ARG A 295 12.35 -12.74 0.17
C ARG A 295 12.81 -12.79 -1.29
N GLN A 296 12.91 -11.65 -1.97
CA GLN A 296 13.77 -11.53 -3.14
C GLN A 296 15.22 -11.47 -2.65
N GLN A 297 15.76 -12.60 -2.20
CA GLN A 297 17.17 -12.74 -1.84
C GLN A 297 17.85 -13.80 -2.69
N THR A 298 18.12 -13.44 -3.94
CA THR A 298 19.23 -14.04 -4.69
C THR A 298 20.35 -13.03 -4.78
N LYS A 299 21.05 -12.84 -3.65
CA LYS A 299 22.49 -12.54 -3.56
C LYS A 299 22.83 -12.44 -2.08
N LYS A 300 23.62 -13.39 -1.57
CA LYS A 300 24.38 -13.21 -0.32
C LYS A 300 25.01 -11.82 -0.37
N GLU A 301 24.69 -10.95 0.59
CA GLU A 301 25.54 -9.79 0.83
C GLU A 301 26.95 -10.33 1.14
N SER A 302 27.89 -10.02 0.27
CA SER A 302 29.30 -10.37 0.43
C SER A 302 30.03 -9.40 1.39
N SER A 303 29.29 -8.49 2.03
CA SER A 303 29.81 -7.32 2.75
C SER A 303 29.93 -7.48 4.27
N ASP A 304 29.65 -8.66 4.82
CA ASP A 304 29.85 -8.90 6.27
C ASP A 304 31.33 -9.08 6.66
N LYS A 305 32.24 -8.96 5.69
CA LYS A 305 33.68 -8.97 5.94
C LYS A 305 34.13 -7.60 6.44
N SER A 306 34.72 -7.58 7.63
CA SER A 306 35.58 -6.50 8.08
C SER A 306 36.69 -6.25 7.07
N VAL A 307 36.96 -4.99 6.76
CA VAL A 307 38.04 -4.52 5.91
C VAL A 307 39.05 -3.78 6.78
N GLU A 308 40.32 -4.17 6.68
CA GLU A 308 41.40 -3.47 7.37
C GLU A 308 41.85 -2.24 6.57
N LEU A 309 41.83 -1.06 7.20
CA LEU A 309 42.10 0.22 6.52
C LEU A 309 43.19 1.03 7.24
N PRO A 310 44.23 1.53 6.53
CA PRO A 310 45.17 2.48 7.11
C PRO A 310 44.48 3.83 7.41
N PRO A 311 44.58 4.39 8.63
CA PRO A 311 43.89 5.64 8.94
C PRO A 311 44.37 6.83 8.10
N GLU A 312 45.63 6.83 7.64
CA GLU A 312 46.19 7.91 6.80
C GLU A 312 45.52 8.04 5.42
N LEU A 313 44.80 7.00 4.97
CA LEU A 313 44.06 6.99 3.71
C LEU A 313 42.57 7.33 3.88
N CYS A 314 42.14 7.55 5.11
CA CYS A 314 40.75 7.77 5.47
C CYS A 314 40.47 9.26 5.65
N THR A 315 39.41 9.73 5.00
CA THR A 315 38.81 11.04 5.21
C THR A 315 37.54 10.87 6.05
N ILE A 316 37.47 11.47 7.23
CA ILE A 316 36.30 11.40 8.11
C ILE A 316 35.19 12.28 7.54
N ILE A 317 34.03 11.67 7.29
CA ILE A 317 32.84 12.35 6.76
C ILE A 317 31.86 12.66 7.91
N MET A 318 31.67 11.73 8.85
CA MET A 318 30.73 11.90 9.94
C MET A 318 31.21 11.21 11.22
N SER A 319 31.18 11.92 12.35
CA SER A 319 31.60 11.44 13.68
C SER A 319 30.96 12.29 14.78
N PRO A 320 30.45 11.71 15.89
CA PRO A 320 30.44 10.28 16.23
C PRO A 320 29.13 9.58 15.81
N ILE A 321 29.18 8.55 14.97
CA ILE A 321 28.03 7.71 14.63
C ILE A 321 28.33 6.21 14.76
N SER A 322 27.54 5.52 15.58
CA SER A 322 27.67 4.08 15.74
C SER A 322 27.19 3.30 14.51
N THR A 323 27.75 2.10 14.31
CA THR A 323 27.25 1.13 13.31
C THR A 323 25.77 0.80 13.51
N SER A 324 25.33 0.75 14.77
CA SER A 324 23.94 0.52 15.15
C SER A 324 23.02 1.61 14.61
N ASN A 325 23.40 2.88 14.76
CA ASN A 325 22.63 3.99 14.21
C ASN A 325 22.58 3.92 12.68
N LEU A 326 23.71 3.70 12.00
CA LEU A 326 23.70 3.56 10.54
C LEU A 326 22.80 2.41 10.04
N HIS A 327 22.80 1.28 10.77
CA HIS A 327 21.94 0.16 10.46
C HIS A 327 20.46 0.54 10.63
N SER A 328 20.08 1.11 11.77
CA SER A 328 18.70 1.58 12.01
C SER A 328 18.23 2.60 10.97
N PHE A 329 19.07 3.59 10.65
CA PHE A 329 18.74 4.61 9.66
C PHE A 329 18.59 4.02 8.24
N SER A 330 19.25 2.90 7.92
CA SER A 330 19.03 2.23 6.63
C SER A 330 17.63 1.63 6.47
N LEU A 331 16.89 1.42 7.57
CA LEU A 331 15.53 0.89 7.58
C LEU A 331 14.46 1.99 7.42
N VAL A 332 14.80 3.24 7.77
CA VAL A 332 13.88 4.36 7.86
C VAL A 332 13.13 4.66 6.56
N PRO A 333 13.74 4.61 5.36
CA PRO A 333 13.02 4.89 4.12
C PRO A 333 11.78 3.99 3.92
N SER A 334 11.89 2.70 4.25
CA SER A 334 10.74 1.78 4.23
C SER A 334 9.72 2.10 5.32
N ILE A 335 10.16 2.50 6.51
CA ILE A 335 9.25 2.88 7.61
C ILE A 335 8.44 4.12 7.25
N LEU A 336 9.09 5.13 6.68
CA LEU A 336 8.40 6.36 6.30
C LEU A 336 7.54 6.21 5.06
N HIS A 337 7.92 5.33 4.13
CA HIS A 337 7.01 4.98 3.04
C HIS A 337 5.72 4.33 3.56
N ARG A 338 5.81 3.45 4.57
CA ARG A 338 4.63 2.91 5.27
C ARG A 338 3.82 4.01 5.96
N LEU A 339 4.48 4.93 6.66
CA LEU A 339 3.80 6.05 7.34
C LEU A 339 3.05 6.93 6.35
N GLU A 340 3.69 7.35 5.25
CA GLU A 340 3.09 8.12 4.17
C GLU A 340 1.85 7.40 3.61
N SER A 341 1.96 6.10 3.36
CA SER A 341 0.86 5.28 2.85
C SER A 341 -0.33 5.22 3.82
N LEU A 342 -0.05 5.09 5.12
CA LEU A 342 -1.07 5.08 6.15
C LEU A 342 -1.76 6.45 6.29
N LEU A 343 -0.99 7.54 6.25
CA LEU A 343 -1.53 8.90 6.28
C LEU A 343 -2.43 9.20 5.08
N LEU A 344 -2.09 8.68 3.89
CA LEU A 344 -2.98 8.76 2.72
C LEU A 344 -4.29 8.02 2.98
N ALA A 345 -4.24 6.82 3.58
CA ALA A 345 -5.43 6.06 3.93
C ALA A 345 -6.30 6.76 5.00
N VAL A 346 -5.69 7.39 6.01
CA VAL A 346 -6.39 8.20 7.02
C VAL A 346 -7.09 9.39 6.37
N ASN A 347 -6.38 10.12 5.50
CA ASN A 347 -6.94 11.26 4.79
C ASN A 347 -8.11 10.86 3.89
N LEU A 348 -8.00 9.74 3.16
CA LEU A 348 -9.09 9.18 2.35
C LEU A 348 -10.28 8.72 3.22
N LYS A 349 -10.01 7.96 4.28
CA LYS A 349 -11.02 7.50 5.25
C LYS A 349 -11.85 8.69 5.72
N HIS A 350 -11.19 9.74 6.16
CA HIS A 350 -11.90 10.89 6.65
C HIS A 350 -12.61 11.69 5.55
N MET A 351 -12.04 11.79 4.35
CA MET A 351 -12.72 12.42 3.21
C MET A 351 -14.08 11.75 2.93
N ILE A 352 -14.15 10.43 3.07
CA ILE A 352 -15.38 9.65 2.93
C ILE A 352 -16.30 9.88 4.14
N LEU A 353 -15.78 9.74 5.37
CA LEU A 353 -16.58 9.84 6.60
C LEU A 353 -17.16 11.25 6.84
N ASP A 354 -16.49 12.31 6.38
CA ASP A 354 -16.99 13.69 6.48
C ASP A 354 -18.32 13.92 5.73
N HIS A 355 -18.69 12.99 4.84
CA HIS A 355 -19.91 13.00 4.03
C HIS A 355 -20.88 11.87 4.38
N CYS A 356 -20.53 11.02 5.35
CA CYS A 356 -21.34 9.90 5.80
C CYS A 356 -22.14 10.24 7.07
N PRO A 357 -23.26 9.55 7.34
CA PRO A 357 -23.98 9.69 8.60
C PRO A 357 -23.10 9.31 9.81
N GLN A 358 -23.39 9.93 10.96
CA GLN A 358 -22.72 9.63 12.23
C GLN A 358 -23.03 8.19 12.62
N ASN A 359 -22.07 7.27 12.45
CA ASN A 359 -21.92 5.92 13.05
C ASN A 359 -21.11 4.95 12.15
N ILE A 360 -20.82 5.31 10.89
CA ILE A 360 -19.98 4.48 10.01
C ILE A 360 -18.55 4.43 10.55
N THR A 361 -18.04 3.22 10.75
CA THR A 361 -16.68 3.01 11.27
C THR A 361 -15.93 2.03 10.37
N ILE A 362 -14.90 2.52 9.69
CA ILE A 362 -13.99 1.71 8.88
C ILE A 362 -12.57 1.74 9.47
N PRO A 363 -11.93 0.57 9.73
CA PRO A 363 -10.53 0.51 10.10
C PRO A 363 -9.63 1.07 9.00
N THR A 364 -8.66 1.90 9.37
CA THR A 364 -7.75 2.55 8.41
C THR A 364 -6.91 1.53 7.64
N ILE A 365 -6.57 0.39 8.26
CA ILE A 365 -5.86 -0.69 7.57
C ILE A 365 -6.67 -1.28 6.40
N LYS A 366 -8.00 -1.30 6.48
CA LYS A 366 -8.88 -1.76 5.39
C LYS A 366 -8.93 -0.76 4.25
N VAL A 367 -8.91 0.54 4.57
CA VAL A 367 -8.76 1.59 3.56
C VAL A 367 -7.38 1.50 2.88
N LEU A 368 -6.31 1.31 3.65
CA LEU A 368 -4.96 1.13 3.10
C LEU A 368 -4.86 -0.11 2.20
N GLU A 369 -5.49 -1.21 2.60
CA GLU A 369 -5.59 -2.43 1.79
C GLU A 369 -6.31 -2.15 0.47
N SER A 370 -7.44 -1.44 0.50
CA SER A 370 -8.24 -1.15 -0.70
C SER A 370 -7.55 -0.24 -1.74
N ILE A 371 -6.64 0.64 -1.31
CA ILE A 371 -5.91 1.54 -2.22
C ILE A 371 -4.54 1.01 -2.64
N THR A 372 -4.13 -0.17 -2.18
CA THR A 372 -2.82 -0.77 -2.48
C THR A 372 -2.97 -1.86 -3.53
N THR A 373 -2.40 -1.66 -4.71
CA THR A 373 -2.45 -2.67 -5.77
C THR A 373 -1.36 -3.73 -5.61
N LYS A 374 -1.52 -4.85 -6.32
CA LYS A 374 -0.52 -5.93 -6.40
C LYS A 374 0.87 -5.44 -6.87
N GLY A 375 0.92 -4.36 -7.64
CA GLY A 375 2.17 -3.79 -8.15
C GLY A 375 3.11 -3.29 -7.05
N CYS A 376 2.59 -2.98 -5.86
CA CYS A 376 3.40 -2.61 -4.68
C CYS A 376 4.20 -3.78 -4.11
N GLN A 377 3.79 -5.03 -4.36
CA GLN A 377 4.41 -6.26 -3.86
C GLN A 377 4.46 -6.38 -2.32
N GLU A 378 3.52 -5.75 -1.62
CA GLU A 378 3.36 -5.84 -0.16
C GLU A 378 2.59 -7.09 0.28
N ASN A 379 2.53 -7.32 1.59
CA ASN A 379 1.85 -8.49 2.18
C ASN A 379 0.34 -8.54 1.93
N TYR A 380 -0.27 -7.40 1.68
CA TYR A 380 -1.70 -7.21 1.44
C TYR A 380 -1.87 -6.42 0.15
N ASP A 381 -3.02 -6.59 -0.48
CA ASP A 381 -3.42 -5.93 -1.72
C ASP A 381 -4.96 -5.92 -1.80
N LEU A 382 -5.48 -5.13 -2.73
CA LEU A 382 -6.91 -4.88 -2.87
C LEU A 382 -7.72 -6.07 -3.41
N GLU A 383 -7.09 -7.10 -4.01
CA GLU A 383 -7.76 -8.13 -4.83
C GLU A 383 -8.86 -8.90 -4.05
N SER A 384 -8.66 -9.14 -2.74
CA SER A 384 -9.67 -9.84 -1.91
C SER A 384 -10.90 -8.98 -1.63
N LEU A 385 -10.68 -7.68 -1.39
CA LEU A 385 -11.75 -6.70 -1.15
C LEU A 385 -12.46 -6.34 -2.45
N GLU A 386 -11.72 -6.23 -3.55
CA GLU A 386 -12.23 -6.05 -4.92
C GLU A 386 -13.22 -7.17 -5.23
N THR A 387 -12.83 -8.43 -5.05
CA THR A 387 -13.71 -9.58 -5.33
C THR A 387 -15.00 -9.54 -4.50
N LEU A 388 -14.90 -9.19 -3.21
CA LEU A 388 -16.06 -9.04 -2.33
C LEU A 388 -16.95 -7.88 -2.78
N GLY A 389 -16.35 -6.72 -3.06
CA GLY A 389 -17.05 -5.51 -3.47
C GLY A 389 -17.71 -5.61 -4.84
N ASP A 390 -17.06 -6.25 -5.81
CA ASP A 390 -17.61 -6.55 -7.14
C ASP A 390 -18.90 -7.38 -7.02
N SER A 391 -18.88 -8.44 -6.20
CA SER A 391 -20.07 -9.27 -5.99
C SER A 391 -21.24 -8.49 -5.36
N PHE A 392 -20.94 -7.61 -4.39
CA PHE A 392 -21.96 -6.78 -3.74
C PHE A 392 -22.46 -5.64 -4.65
N LEU A 393 -21.58 -5.00 -5.41
CA LEU A 393 -21.92 -3.98 -6.40
C LEU A 393 -22.89 -4.56 -7.44
N LYS A 394 -22.60 -5.75 -7.96
CA LYS A 394 -23.51 -6.49 -8.86
C LYS A 394 -24.85 -6.76 -8.19
N TYR A 395 -24.86 -7.20 -6.94
CA TYR A 395 -26.09 -7.45 -6.18
C TYR A 395 -26.93 -6.18 -6.02
N ALA A 396 -26.36 -5.12 -5.46
CA ALA A 396 -27.04 -3.86 -5.20
C ALA A 396 -27.55 -3.19 -6.50
N ALA A 397 -26.73 -3.17 -7.56
CA ALA A 397 -27.14 -2.64 -8.85
C ALA A 397 -28.27 -3.49 -9.48
N SER A 398 -28.20 -4.82 -9.38
CA SER A 398 -29.24 -5.72 -9.89
C SER A 398 -30.56 -5.51 -9.14
N GLN A 399 -30.51 -5.38 -7.82
CA GLN A 399 -31.69 -5.11 -6.99
C GLN A 399 -32.32 -3.75 -7.33
N GLN A 400 -31.49 -2.70 -7.49
CA GLN A 400 -31.94 -1.36 -7.87
C GLN A 400 -32.59 -1.33 -9.25
N LEU A 401 -32.02 -2.03 -10.24
CA LEU A 401 -32.60 -2.10 -11.57
C LEU A 401 -33.88 -2.93 -11.58
N PHE A 402 -33.89 -4.05 -10.84
CA PHE A 402 -35.05 -4.92 -10.73
C PHE A 402 -36.27 -4.18 -10.15
N LYS A 403 -36.07 -3.31 -9.15
CA LYS A 403 -37.16 -2.55 -8.51
C LYS A 403 -37.64 -1.37 -9.34
N THR A 404 -36.73 -0.66 -10.02
CA THR A 404 -37.04 0.59 -10.74
C THR A 404 -37.64 0.31 -12.12
N HIS A 405 -37.15 -0.74 -12.78
CA HIS A 405 -37.55 -1.12 -14.13
C HIS A 405 -38.44 -2.36 -14.11
N GLN A 406 -39.63 -2.24 -13.49
CA GLN A 406 -40.52 -3.38 -13.26
C GLN A 406 -41.09 -4.02 -14.55
N ASN A 407 -40.94 -3.38 -15.70
CA ASN A 407 -41.44 -3.87 -16.99
C ASN A 407 -40.34 -4.43 -17.90
N ASP A 408 -39.07 -4.25 -17.54
CA ASP A 408 -37.96 -4.57 -18.41
C ASP A 408 -37.63 -6.07 -18.35
N ARG A 409 -37.23 -6.63 -19.50
CA ARG A 409 -36.75 -8.00 -19.60
C ARG A 409 -35.28 -8.09 -19.21
N GLU A 410 -34.83 -9.30 -18.88
CA GLU A 410 -33.45 -9.62 -18.50
C GLU A 410 -32.41 -8.92 -19.39
N GLY A 411 -32.51 -9.04 -20.71
CA GLY A 411 -31.52 -8.43 -21.61
C GLY A 411 -31.37 -6.91 -21.48
N LEU A 412 -32.44 -6.16 -21.21
CA LEU A 412 -32.36 -4.71 -21.00
C LEU A 412 -31.81 -4.39 -19.60
N LEU A 413 -32.19 -5.15 -18.59
CA LEU A 413 -31.65 -5.04 -17.23
C LEU A 413 -30.14 -5.32 -17.21
N SER A 414 -29.68 -6.34 -17.95
CA SER A 414 -28.26 -6.69 -18.10
C SER A 414 -27.46 -5.58 -18.79
N VAL A 415 -28.00 -4.94 -19.83
CA VAL A 415 -27.36 -3.78 -20.48
C VAL A 415 -27.28 -2.58 -19.54
N ASN A 416 -28.35 -2.27 -18.82
CA ASN A 416 -28.37 -1.16 -17.86
C ASN A 416 -27.43 -1.43 -16.67
N LYS A 417 -27.34 -2.68 -16.21
CA LYS A 417 -26.40 -3.11 -15.17
C LYS A 417 -24.97 -2.85 -15.60
N GLU A 418 -24.59 -3.29 -16.80
CA GLU A 418 -23.24 -3.12 -17.34
C GLU A 418 -22.85 -1.63 -17.46
N GLN A 419 -23.80 -0.74 -17.77
CA GLN A 419 -23.54 0.69 -17.79
C GLN A 419 -23.16 1.25 -16.41
N ILE A 420 -23.76 0.72 -15.33
CA ILE A 420 -23.45 1.13 -13.95
C ILE A 420 -22.13 0.52 -13.48
N ILE A 421 -21.93 -0.78 -13.71
CA ILE A 421 -20.82 -1.54 -13.11
C ILE A 421 -19.55 -1.60 -13.97
N SER A 422 -19.55 -1.08 -15.20
CA SER A 422 -18.35 -1.15 -16.04
C SER A 422 -17.16 -0.44 -15.39
N ASN A 423 -15.95 -1.02 -15.52
CA ASN A 423 -14.73 -0.43 -14.94
C ASN A 423 -14.49 1.00 -15.44
N LEU A 424 -14.94 1.34 -16.66
CA LEU A 424 -14.87 2.70 -17.19
C LEU A 424 -15.79 3.65 -16.42
N SER A 425 -17.03 3.26 -16.13
CA SER A 425 -17.97 4.05 -15.33
C SER A 425 -17.46 4.22 -13.89
N LEU A 426 -17.05 3.12 -13.25
CA LEU A 426 -16.53 3.14 -11.88
C LEU A 426 -15.25 3.96 -11.76
N GLY A 427 -14.32 3.81 -12.70
CA GLY A 427 -13.09 4.59 -12.71
C GLY A 427 -13.32 6.07 -12.93
N LYS A 428 -14.29 6.47 -13.78
CA LYS A 428 -14.71 7.87 -13.92
C LYS A 428 -15.27 8.43 -12.61
N LEU A 429 -16.20 7.71 -11.96
CA LEU A 429 -16.74 8.11 -10.66
C LEU A 429 -15.64 8.24 -9.60
N GLY A 430 -14.68 7.31 -9.58
CA GLY A 430 -13.53 7.37 -8.67
C GLY A 430 -12.61 8.57 -8.93
N CYS A 431 -12.37 8.91 -10.20
CA CYS A 431 -11.61 10.10 -10.59
C CYS A 431 -12.34 11.40 -10.22
N ASP A 432 -13.65 11.48 -10.44
CA ASP A 432 -14.49 12.62 -10.06
C ASP A 432 -14.47 12.85 -8.55
N ARG A 433 -14.33 11.76 -7.78
CA ARG A 433 -14.15 11.78 -6.31
C ARG A 433 -12.70 11.92 -5.85
N LYS A 434 -11.75 12.14 -6.75
CA LYS A 434 -10.31 12.32 -6.47
C LYS A 434 -9.64 11.11 -5.80
N ILE A 435 -10.23 9.92 -5.89
CA ILE A 435 -9.68 8.69 -5.29
C ILE A 435 -8.36 8.30 -5.96
N SER A 436 -8.21 8.57 -7.25
CA SER A 436 -7.02 8.27 -8.06
C SER A 436 -5.70 8.78 -7.44
N GLY A 437 -5.73 9.92 -6.74
CA GLY A 437 -4.55 10.49 -6.12
C GLY A 437 -4.03 9.73 -4.89
N PHE A 438 -4.88 8.90 -4.27
CA PHE A 438 -4.55 8.08 -3.09
C PHE A 438 -4.02 6.69 -3.45
N ILE A 439 -4.25 6.22 -4.68
CA ILE A 439 -3.92 4.85 -5.11
C ILE A 439 -2.41 4.57 -5.02
N ARG A 440 -2.01 3.34 -4.74
CA ARG A 440 -0.60 2.93 -4.71
C ARG A 440 -0.39 1.78 -5.68
N GLU A 441 0.34 2.04 -6.76
CA GLU A 441 0.52 1.08 -7.85
C GLU A 441 1.93 0.50 -7.94
N GLU A 442 2.95 1.30 -7.65
CA GLU A 442 4.35 0.90 -7.84
C GLU A 442 4.98 0.39 -6.53
N SER A 443 5.91 -0.57 -6.67
CA SER A 443 6.77 -0.98 -5.56
C SER A 443 7.69 0.17 -5.13
N PHE A 444 7.88 0.32 -3.83
CA PHE A 444 8.79 1.33 -3.29
C PHE A 444 10.23 1.12 -3.76
N ASP A 445 10.79 2.13 -4.42
CA ASP A 445 12.20 2.22 -4.79
C ASP A 445 12.93 3.20 -3.86
N PRO A 446 13.78 2.71 -2.93
CA PRO A 446 14.50 3.57 -2.00
C PRO A 446 15.45 4.57 -2.67
N LYS A 447 15.85 4.36 -3.93
CA LYS A 447 16.72 5.30 -4.66
C LYS A 447 15.99 6.55 -5.13
N LYS A 448 14.67 6.45 -5.30
CA LYS A 448 13.79 7.58 -5.66
C LYS A 448 13.20 8.26 -4.41
N TRP A 449 13.50 7.77 -3.22
CA TRP A 449 13.00 8.34 -1.97
C TRP A 449 13.54 9.75 -1.78
N ILE A 450 12.64 10.69 -1.49
CA ILE A 450 12.98 12.09 -1.27
C ILE A 450 13.53 12.22 0.15
N ILE A 451 14.79 12.63 0.26
CA ILE A 451 15.39 12.93 1.55
C ILE A 451 14.83 14.29 2.03
N PRO A 452 14.16 14.35 3.19
CA PRO A 452 13.57 15.60 3.66
C PRO A 452 14.65 16.63 3.94
N GLY A 453 14.45 17.85 3.42
CA GLY A 453 15.44 18.93 3.45
C GLY A 453 16.47 18.89 2.30
N ASP A 454 16.49 17.86 1.45
CA ASP A 454 17.29 17.86 0.20
C ASP A 454 16.51 18.59 -0.92
N TYR A 455 16.82 19.87 -1.12
CA TYR A 455 16.23 20.73 -2.16
C TYR A 455 16.93 20.62 -3.52
N SER A 456 17.68 19.54 -3.76
CA SER A 456 18.40 19.39 -5.04
C SER A 456 17.47 19.21 -6.24
N GLY A 457 16.26 18.67 -6.03
CA GLY A 457 15.21 18.55 -7.05
C GLY A 457 14.14 19.64 -6.95
N ASN A 458 13.58 20.04 -8.09
CA ASN A 458 12.42 20.93 -8.18
C ASN A 458 11.14 20.16 -7.79
N TYR A 459 10.94 19.92 -6.50
CA TYR A 459 9.72 19.32 -5.97
C TYR A 459 8.80 20.45 -5.51
N PHE A 460 8.02 21.00 -6.45
CA PHE A 460 6.96 21.95 -6.10
C PHE A 460 5.77 21.14 -5.59
N LEU A 461 5.45 21.31 -4.31
CA LEU A 461 4.18 20.86 -3.76
C LEU A 461 3.15 21.94 -4.05
N ASN A 462 2.04 21.54 -4.65
CA ASN A 462 0.88 22.43 -4.83
C ASN A 462 -0.21 21.97 -3.89
N GLU A 463 -0.70 22.87 -3.05
CA GLU A 463 -1.88 22.60 -2.22
C GLU A 463 -3.13 22.42 -3.10
N GLU A 464 -3.80 21.29 -2.94
CA GLU A 464 -5.12 21.01 -3.52
C GLU A 464 -6.14 20.87 -2.37
N LEU A 465 -7.25 21.60 -2.49
CA LEU A 465 -8.32 21.57 -1.50
C LEU A 465 -9.32 20.48 -1.86
N LEU A 466 -9.42 19.44 -1.03
CA LEU A 466 -10.37 18.34 -1.19
C LEU A 466 -11.73 18.74 -0.60
N PHE A 467 -12.76 18.79 -1.46
CA PHE A 467 -14.19 18.97 -1.12
C PHE A 467 -14.47 20.00 0.00
N ASN A 468 -13.74 21.11 0.02
CA ASN A 468 -13.93 22.28 0.89
C ASN A 468 -13.67 22.10 2.40
N LYS A 469 -12.97 21.05 2.84
CA LYS A 469 -12.63 20.86 4.28
C LYS A 469 -11.18 20.46 4.58
N ARG A 470 -10.45 19.87 3.63
CA ARG A 470 -9.10 19.33 3.86
C ARG A 470 -8.16 19.75 2.75
N SER A 471 -6.94 20.09 3.10
CA SER A 471 -5.87 20.30 2.12
C SER A 471 -4.98 19.06 2.02
N ILE A 472 -4.57 18.77 0.80
CA ILE A 472 -3.57 17.75 0.47
C ILE A 472 -2.58 18.37 -0.51
N TYR A 473 -1.37 17.85 -0.59
CA TYR A 473 -0.36 18.38 -1.51
C TYR A 473 -0.18 17.47 -2.71
N VAL A 474 0.04 18.04 -3.89
CA VAL A 474 0.35 17.30 -5.12
C VAL A 474 1.86 17.36 -5.34
N GLY A 475 2.52 16.20 -5.28
CA GLY A 475 3.96 16.05 -5.49
C GLY A 475 4.37 15.73 -6.94
N GLY A 476 3.40 15.65 -7.85
CA GLY A 476 3.59 15.36 -9.27
C GLY A 476 2.37 14.69 -9.88
N THR A 477 2.44 14.35 -11.17
CA THR A 477 1.44 13.54 -11.87
C THR A 477 2.01 12.18 -12.25
N ARG A 478 1.13 11.19 -12.39
CA ARG A 478 1.45 9.83 -12.84
C ARG A 478 0.34 9.33 -13.74
N LYS A 479 0.67 8.38 -14.61
CA LYS A 479 -0.32 7.70 -15.43
C LYS A 479 -0.95 6.55 -14.66
N ILE A 480 -2.27 6.57 -14.44
CA ILE A 480 -3.03 5.45 -13.85
C ILE A 480 -4.12 5.05 -14.83
N ASP A 481 -4.26 3.75 -15.09
CA ASP A 481 -5.37 3.25 -15.89
C ASP A 481 -6.69 3.43 -15.14
N THR A 482 -7.71 3.99 -15.80
CA THR A 482 -9.07 4.11 -15.28
C THR A 482 -9.61 2.79 -14.74
N LYS A 483 -9.19 1.66 -15.31
CA LYS A 483 -9.52 0.33 -14.80
C LYS A 483 -9.08 0.15 -13.35
N VAL A 484 -7.83 0.51 -13.02
CA VAL A 484 -7.29 0.39 -11.65
C VAL A 484 -8.07 1.25 -10.67
N VAL A 485 -8.54 2.43 -11.10
CA VAL A 485 -9.41 3.28 -10.28
C VAL A 485 -10.74 2.58 -10.00
N GLY A 486 -11.33 1.92 -11.00
CA GLY A 486 -12.54 1.10 -10.84
C GLY A 486 -12.33 -0.05 -9.86
N ASP A 487 -11.25 -0.81 -10.00
CA ASP A 487 -10.91 -1.94 -9.12
C ASP A 487 -10.73 -1.46 -7.65
N VAL A 488 -10.17 -0.26 -7.44
CA VAL A 488 -10.06 0.38 -6.11
C VAL A 488 -11.43 0.80 -5.55
N VAL A 489 -12.35 1.30 -6.39
CA VAL A 489 -13.73 1.63 -5.96
C VAL A 489 -14.45 0.36 -5.50
N GLU A 490 -14.32 -0.75 -6.23
CA GLU A 490 -14.84 -2.05 -5.82
C GLU A 490 -14.21 -2.50 -4.50
N ALA A 491 -12.90 -2.39 -4.36
CA ALA A 491 -12.22 -2.75 -3.12
C ALA A 491 -12.67 -1.89 -1.92
N LEU A 492 -12.95 -0.59 -2.12
CA LEU A 492 -13.51 0.25 -1.08
C LEU A 492 -14.93 -0.18 -0.70
N ILE A 493 -15.79 -0.52 -1.68
CA ILE A 493 -17.12 -1.11 -1.42
C ILE A 493 -16.96 -2.37 -0.54
N GLY A 494 -16.04 -3.27 -0.91
CA GLY A 494 -15.73 -4.47 -0.12
C GLY A 494 -15.19 -4.16 1.28
N ALA A 495 -14.42 -3.09 1.44
CA ALA A 495 -13.90 -2.66 2.73
C ALA A 495 -15.02 -2.17 3.67
N PHE A 496 -15.96 -1.37 3.17
CA PHE A 496 -17.14 -0.96 3.93
C PHE A 496 -18.06 -2.14 4.23
N LEU A 497 -18.26 -3.04 3.25
CA LEU A 497 -19.09 -4.23 3.44
C LEU A 497 -18.54 -5.18 4.50
N SER A 498 -17.23 -5.44 4.49
CA SER A 498 -16.59 -6.37 5.42
C SER A 498 -16.52 -5.87 6.87
N THR A 499 -16.72 -4.57 7.09
CA THR A 499 -16.53 -3.92 8.40
C THR A 499 -17.85 -3.41 8.99
N GLY A 500 -18.67 -2.75 8.17
CA GLY A 500 -19.94 -2.12 8.56
C GLY A 500 -21.19 -2.79 7.99
N GLY A 501 -21.04 -3.79 7.11
CA GLY A 501 -22.16 -4.48 6.47
C GLY A 501 -22.73 -3.75 5.26
N GLU A 502 -23.90 -4.21 4.80
CA GLU A 502 -24.51 -3.77 3.53
C GLU A 502 -24.88 -2.27 3.53
N LEU A 503 -25.36 -1.76 4.66
CA LEU A 503 -25.75 -0.35 4.81
C LEU A 503 -24.56 0.60 4.61
N ASP A 504 -23.43 0.31 5.25
CA ASP A 504 -22.22 1.13 5.15
C ASP A 504 -21.64 1.10 3.73
N ALA A 505 -21.69 -0.06 3.06
CA ALA A 505 -21.31 -0.18 1.66
C ALA A 505 -22.22 0.64 0.74
N ILE A 506 -23.54 0.65 0.98
CA ILE A 506 -24.51 1.45 0.21
C ILE A 506 -24.31 2.95 0.43
N TYR A 507 -23.97 3.38 1.64
CA TYR A 507 -23.61 4.78 1.88
C TYR A 507 -22.38 5.20 1.07
N PHE A 508 -21.35 4.36 1.03
CA PHE A 508 -20.18 4.61 0.19
C PHE A 508 -20.52 4.63 -1.31
N MET A 509 -21.36 3.70 -1.78
CA MET A 509 -21.83 3.66 -3.17
C MET A 509 -22.58 4.96 -3.54
N ASN A 510 -23.50 5.42 -2.70
CA ASN A 510 -24.20 6.68 -2.92
C ASN A 510 -23.23 7.88 -2.90
N TRP A 511 -22.24 7.87 -2.01
CA TRP A 511 -21.22 8.91 -1.96
C TRP A 511 -20.36 8.94 -3.23
N VAL A 512 -19.96 7.78 -3.77
CA VAL A 512 -19.16 7.76 -5.01
C VAL A 512 -20.00 8.23 -6.21
N GLY A 513 -21.31 7.99 -6.20
CA GLY A 513 -22.27 8.42 -7.22
C GLY A 513 -23.09 7.28 -7.83
N ILE A 514 -23.11 6.11 -7.19
CA ILE A 514 -23.92 4.96 -7.57
C ILE A 514 -25.21 5.01 -6.76
N GLU A 515 -26.31 5.39 -7.39
CA GLU A 515 -27.61 5.57 -6.72
C GLU A 515 -28.28 4.22 -6.41
N VAL A 516 -28.11 3.74 -5.19
CA VAL A 516 -28.68 2.49 -4.67
C VAL A 516 -29.29 2.68 -3.29
N ASP A 517 -30.37 1.96 -3.00
CA ASP A 517 -30.97 1.93 -1.66
C ASP A 517 -31.51 0.52 -1.34
N LEU A 518 -31.83 0.29 -0.05
CA LEU A 518 -32.41 -0.97 0.47
C LEU A 518 -33.93 -0.94 0.56
N ASP A 519 -34.59 0.05 -0.05
CA ASP A 519 -36.03 0.18 0.07
C ASP A 519 -36.71 -0.99 -0.62
N HIS A 520 -37.55 -1.68 0.16
CA HIS A 520 -38.32 -2.81 -0.32
C HIS A 520 -39.54 -2.29 -1.08
N ILE A 521 -39.40 -2.15 -2.39
CA ILE A 521 -40.54 -1.90 -3.27
C ILE A 521 -41.27 -3.22 -3.50
N ARG A 522 -42.59 -3.21 -3.30
CA ARG A 522 -43.41 -4.38 -3.59
C ARG A 522 -43.31 -4.70 -5.08
N TYR A 523 -42.92 -5.92 -5.39
CA TYR A 523 -42.92 -6.42 -6.76
C TYR A 523 -44.36 -6.54 -7.28
N GLU A 524 -44.78 -5.64 -8.16
CA GLU A 524 -46.10 -5.68 -8.77
C GLU A 524 -46.07 -6.59 -10.00
N ARG A 525 -46.79 -7.71 -9.92
CA ARG A 525 -46.90 -8.66 -11.02
C ARG A 525 -47.96 -8.22 -12.01
N HIS A 526 -47.62 -8.30 -13.29
CA HIS A 526 -48.56 -7.99 -14.38
C HIS A 526 -49.47 -9.18 -14.76
N LEU A 527 -49.28 -10.36 -14.16
CA LEU A 527 -50.04 -11.58 -14.48
C LEU A 527 -50.71 -12.18 -13.22
N PRO A 528 -52.05 -12.27 -13.17
CA PRO A 528 -52.75 -12.99 -12.13
C PRO A 528 -52.68 -14.50 -12.41
N VAL A 529 -51.83 -15.20 -11.66
CA VAL A 529 -51.67 -16.66 -11.75
C VAL A 529 -52.38 -17.32 -10.56
N GLN A 530 -53.17 -18.36 -10.80
CA GLN A 530 -53.72 -19.23 -9.75
C GLN A 530 -52.73 -20.38 -9.49
N PRO A 531 -51.86 -20.28 -8.46
CA PRO A 531 -50.74 -21.20 -8.29
C PRO A 531 -51.17 -22.64 -8.01
N GLU A 532 -52.31 -22.83 -7.35
CA GLU A 532 -52.84 -24.15 -6.98
C GLU A 532 -53.30 -24.99 -8.18
N LYS A 533 -53.47 -24.38 -9.35
CA LYS A 533 -53.85 -25.08 -10.59
C LYS A 533 -52.66 -25.54 -11.43
N LEU A 534 -51.48 -24.99 -11.19
CA LEU A 534 -50.30 -25.20 -12.03
C LEU A 534 -49.26 -26.08 -11.34
N ILE A 535 -49.14 -25.99 -10.01
CA ILE A 535 -48.11 -26.70 -9.26
C ILE A 535 -48.68 -27.17 -7.91
N ASP A 536 -48.22 -28.33 -7.44
CA ASP A 536 -48.44 -28.77 -6.06
C ASP A 536 -47.53 -27.97 -5.10
N VAL A 537 -48.04 -26.82 -4.66
CA VAL A 537 -47.36 -25.91 -3.73
C VAL A 537 -47.00 -26.62 -2.43
N GLY A 538 -47.90 -27.48 -1.89
CA GLY A 538 -47.68 -28.14 -0.61
C GLY A 538 -46.52 -29.14 -0.65
N HIS A 539 -46.37 -29.88 -1.76
CA HIS A 539 -45.23 -30.76 -1.97
C HIS A 539 -43.91 -29.97 -2.05
N LEU A 540 -43.88 -28.87 -2.80
CA LEU A 540 -42.67 -28.05 -2.96
C LEU A 540 -42.28 -27.31 -1.68
N GLU A 541 -43.25 -26.78 -0.93
CA GLU A 541 -43.00 -26.16 0.38
C GLU A 541 -42.42 -27.17 1.37
N SER A 542 -42.90 -28.42 1.34
CA SER A 542 -42.33 -29.52 2.15
C SER A 542 -40.94 -29.95 1.68
N LEU A 543 -40.67 -29.92 0.37
CA LEU A 543 -39.38 -30.27 -0.22
C LEU A 543 -38.29 -29.24 0.11
N LEU A 544 -38.64 -27.95 0.06
CA LEU A 544 -37.76 -26.82 0.34
C LEU A 544 -37.66 -26.50 1.84
N GLY A 545 -38.62 -26.98 2.65
CA GLY A 545 -38.70 -26.65 4.07
C GLY A 545 -39.06 -25.18 4.35
N TYR A 546 -39.75 -24.53 3.41
CA TYR A 546 -40.11 -23.11 3.49
C TYR A 546 -41.55 -22.89 3.05
N LYS A 547 -42.26 -21.98 3.71
CA LYS A 547 -43.64 -21.61 3.38
C LYS A 547 -43.68 -20.23 2.72
N PHE A 548 -44.13 -20.15 1.49
CA PHE A 548 -44.15 -18.90 0.73
C PHE A 548 -45.33 -18.01 1.17
N CYS A 549 -45.08 -16.72 1.36
CA CYS A 549 -46.16 -15.74 1.55
C CYS A 549 -46.96 -15.51 0.26
N ASP A 550 -46.28 -15.62 -0.90
CA ASP A 550 -46.88 -15.51 -2.23
C ASP A 550 -46.43 -16.70 -3.10
N PRO A 551 -47.22 -17.79 -3.13
CA PRO A 551 -46.90 -19.00 -3.90
C PRO A 551 -46.80 -18.76 -5.41
N SER A 552 -47.34 -17.66 -5.92
CA SER A 552 -47.23 -17.38 -7.35
C SER A 552 -45.80 -17.02 -7.77
N LEU A 553 -44.94 -16.51 -6.88
CA LEU A 553 -43.52 -16.29 -7.18
C LEU A 553 -42.79 -17.61 -7.46
N LEU A 554 -43.18 -18.68 -6.75
CA LEU A 554 -42.67 -20.02 -6.98
C LEU A 554 -43.08 -20.54 -8.36
N VAL A 555 -44.32 -20.26 -8.79
CA VAL A 555 -44.78 -20.63 -10.13
C VAL A 555 -44.02 -19.88 -11.22
N GLU A 556 -43.76 -18.59 -11.03
CA GLU A 556 -42.96 -17.79 -11.95
C GLU A 556 -41.52 -18.33 -12.06
N ALA A 557 -40.88 -18.63 -10.93
CA ALA A 557 -39.54 -19.21 -10.88
C ALA A 557 -39.43 -20.58 -11.58
N LEU A 558 -40.50 -21.37 -11.58
CA LEU A 558 -40.55 -22.68 -12.23
C LEU A 558 -41.04 -22.63 -13.68
N SER A 559 -41.47 -21.46 -14.19
CA SER A 559 -42.04 -21.32 -15.53
C SER A 559 -41.02 -20.83 -16.55
N HIS A 560 -40.71 -21.68 -17.53
CA HIS A 560 -39.84 -21.31 -18.64
C HIS A 560 -40.55 -20.35 -19.62
N GLY A 561 -39.76 -19.50 -20.30
CA GLY A 561 -40.26 -18.50 -21.26
C GLY A 561 -41.08 -19.05 -22.43
N SER A 562 -41.01 -20.35 -22.70
CA SER A 562 -41.84 -21.05 -23.69
C SER A 562 -43.25 -21.37 -23.20
N TYR A 563 -43.48 -21.37 -21.88
CA TYR A 563 -44.77 -21.62 -21.26
C TYR A 563 -45.46 -20.30 -20.87
N ILE A 564 -44.73 -19.38 -20.22
CA ILE A 564 -45.21 -18.04 -19.86
C ILE A 564 -44.26 -17.00 -20.44
N ALA A 565 -44.78 -16.05 -21.22
CA ALA A 565 -43.97 -14.96 -21.77
C ALA A 565 -43.37 -14.11 -20.64
N GLY A 566 -42.04 -13.96 -20.64
CA GLY A 566 -41.28 -13.31 -19.57
C GLY A 566 -40.69 -14.29 -18.54
N GLY A 567 -41.38 -15.41 -18.29
CA GLY A 567 -40.92 -16.55 -17.49
C GLY A 567 -40.15 -16.21 -16.21
N TYR A 568 -39.23 -17.09 -15.83
CA TYR A 568 -38.31 -16.88 -14.70
C TYR A 568 -37.17 -15.88 -14.98
N GLN A 569 -37.02 -15.37 -16.20
CA GLN A 569 -35.79 -14.67 -16.66
C GLN A 569 -35.42 -13.46 -15.81
N ARG A 570 -36.42 -12.72 -15.30
CA ARG A 570 -36.16 -11.59 -14.40
C ARG A 570 -35.72 -12.04 -13.01
N LEU A 571 -36.27 -13.15 -12.52
CA LEU A 571 -35.87 -13.75 -11.25
C LEU A 571 -34.48 -14.38 -11.35
N GLU A 572 -34.12 -14.96 -12.51
CA GLU A 572 -32.76 -15.42 -12.81
C GLU A 572 -31.75 -14.27 -12.75
N PHE A 573 -32.04 -13.13 -13.41
CA PHE A 573 -31.19 -11.94 -13.34
C PHE A 573 -30.87 -11.51 -11.90
N LEU A 574 -31.87 -11.49 -11.01
CA LEU A 574 -31.68 -11.14 -9.60
C LEU A 574 -31.01 -12.28 -8.82
N GLY A 575 -31.42 -13.52 -9.06
CA GLY A 575 -30.94 -14.71 -8.36
C GLY A 575 -29.47 -14.98 -8.60
N ASP A 576 -28.96 -14.75 -9.80
CA ASP A 576 -27.54 -14.88 -10.14
C ASP A 576 -26.68 -13.94 -9.30
N ALA A 577 -27.12 -12.68 -9.16
CA ALA A 577 -26.41 -11.69 -8.35
C ALA A 577 -26.48 -12.00 -6.85
N VAL A 578 -27.61 -12.52 -6.37
CA VAL A 578 -27.76 -12.98 -4.97
C VAL A 578 -26.83 -14.15 -4.66
N LEU A 579 -26.78 -15.17 -5.54
CA LEU A 579 -25.95 -16.35 -5.33
C LEU A 579 -24.46 -16.00 -5.38
N ASP A 580 -24.04 -15.18 -6.34
CA ASP A 580 -22.65 -14.72 -6.44
C ASP A 580 -22.21 -13.98 -5.17
N TYR A 581 -23.05 -13.06 -4.68
CA TYR A 581 -22.79 -12.30 -3.45
C TYR A 581 -22.75 -13.21 -2.20
N MET A 582 -23.73 -14.08 -2.00
CA MET A 582 -23.80 -14.97 -0.84
C MET A 582 -22.62 -15.95 -0.77
N ILE A 583 -22.26 -16.55 -1.90
CA ILE A 583 -21.15 -17.51 -1.99
C ILE A 583 -19.81 -16.79 -1.78
N THR A 584 -19.60 -15.64 -2.42
CA THR A 584 -18.37 -14.85 -2.26
C THR A 584 -18.19 -14.38 -0.82
N THR A 585 -19.27 -13.89 -0.20
CA THR A 585 -19.28 -13.47 1.21
C THR A 585 -18.99 -14.65 2.14
N TYR A 586 -19.57 -15.82 1.89
CA TYR A 586 -19.29 -17.03 2.65
C TYR A 586 -17.80 -17.42 2.58
N PHE A 587 -17.20 -17.41 1.39
CA PHE A 587 -15.79 -17.73 1.24
C PHE A 587 -14.88 -16.70 1.89
N TYR A 588 -15.20 -15.42 1.76
CA TYR A 588 -14.47 -14.32 2.39
C TYR A 588 -14.34 -14.51 3.91
N TYR A 589 -15.46 -14.78 4.60
CA TYR A 589 -15.47 -14.94 6.05
C TYR A 589 -15.00 -16.32 6.53
N LYS A 590 -15.14 -17.37 5.73
CA LYS A 590 -14.73 -18.72 6.12
C LYS A 590 -13.22 -18.93 6.09
N TYR A 591 -12.49 -18.23 5.22
CA TYR A 591 -11.04 -18.40 5.05
C TYR A 591 -10.22 -17.12 5.29
N PRO A 592 -10.32 -16.48 6.47
CA PRO A 592 -9.56 -15.27 6.80
C PRO A 592 -8.08 -15.66 7.05
N GLY A 593 -7.23 -15.58 6.01
CA GLY A 593 -5.78 -15.76 6.14
C GLY A 593 -5.12 -16.87 5.32
N MET A 594 -5.88 -17.71 4.60
CA MET A 594 -5.32 -18.63 3.58
C MET A 594 -5.38 -18.05 2.16
N MET A 595 -5.92 -16.84 2.00
CA MET A 595 -6.17 -16.24 0.71
C MET A 595 -4.90 -15.61 0.14
N SER A 596 -4.23 -16.32 -0.78
CA SER A 596 -3.70 -15.58 -1.92
C SER A 596 -4.91 -14.96 -2.64
N PRO A 597 -4.87 -13.70 -3.02
CA PRO A 597 -6.10 -13.05 -3.45
C PRO A 597 -6.74 -13.65 -4.71
N GLY A 598 -5.95 -14.28 -5.60
CA GLY A 598 -6.48 -15.06 -6.72
C GLY A 598 -7.30 -16.30 -6.32
N PHE A 599 -7.11 -16.85 -5.11
CA PHE A 599 -7.80 -18.05 -4.66
C PHE A 599 -9.30 -17.80 -4.41
N LEU A 600 -9.68 -16.61 -3.96
CA LEU A 600 -11.09 -16.26 -3.78
C LEU A 600 -11.81 -16.21 -5.13
N THR A 601 -11.17 -15.60 -6.13
CA THR A 601 -11.65 -15.54 -7.51
C THR A 601 -11.78 -16.93 -8.13
N ASP A 602 -10.80 -17.81 -7.89
CA ASP A 602 -10.82 -19.19 -8.37
C ASP A 602 -11.95 -19.99 -7.72
N MET A 603 -12.13 -19.89 -6.39
CA MET A 603 -13.22 -20.55 -5.67
C MET A 603 -14.59 -20.04 -6.09
N ARG A 604 -14.72 -18.72 -6.31
CA ARG A 604 -15.94 -18.10 -6.84
C ARG A 604 -16.27 -18.72 -8.19
N SER A 605 -15.32 -18.72 -9.12
CA SER A 605 -15.52 -19.25 -10.49
C SER A 605 -15.84 -20.76 -10.50
N ALA A 606 -15.25 -21.53 -9.58
CA ALA A 606 -15.51 -22.97 -9.45
C ALA A 606 -16.87 -23.30 -8.79
N SER A 607 -17.46 -22.37 -8.04
CA SER A 607 -18.70 -22.60 -7.28
C SER A 607 -19.93 -21.94 -7.91
N VAL A 608 -19.73 -20.76 -8.52
CA VAL A 608 -20.75 -19.95 -9.18
C VAL A 608 -20.72 -20.29 -10.68
N ASN A 609 -21.27 -21.46 -11.03
CA ASN A 609 -21.40 -21.87 -12.43
C ASN A 609 -22.67 -22.69 -12.67
N ASN A 610 -23.11 -22.69 -13.93
CA ASN A 610 -24.35 -23.35 -14.35
C ASN A 610 -24.34 -24.86 -14.08
N ASP A 611 -23.19 -25.52 -14.13
CA ASP A 611 -23.08 -26.95 -13.84
C ASP A 611 -23.34 -27.26 -12.36
N CYS A 612 -22.82 -26.43 -11.44
CA CYS A 612 -23.09 -26.54 -9.99
C CYS A 612 -24.58 -26.33 -9.68
N TYR A 613 -25.19 -25.32 -10.32
CA TYR A 613 -26.61 -25.02 -10.15
C TYR A 613 -27.49 -26.15 -10.70
N ALA A 614 -27.16 -26.68 -11.88
CA ALA A 614 -27.85 -27.83 -12.44
C ALA A 614 -27.74 -29.05 -11.51
N ARG A 615 -26.55 -29.33 -10.96
CA ARG A 615 -26.34 -30.44 -10.00
C ARG A 615 -27.19 -30.28 -8.76
N SER A 616 -27.24 -29.08 -8.22
CA SER A 616 -28.04 -28.74 -7.04
C SER A 616 -29.54 -28.89 -7.32
N ALA A 617 -30.01 -28.40 -8.48
CA ALA A 617 -31.41 -28.49 -8.89
C ALA A 617 -31.86 -29.95 -9.14
N VAL A 618 -30.99 -30.79 -9.70
CA VAL A 618 -31.27 -32.22 -9.90
C VAL A 618 -31.31 -32.96 -8.57
N LYS A 619 -30.32 -32.74 -7.70
CA LYS A 619 -30.24 -33.33 -6.36
C LYS A 619 -31.43 -32.95 -5.48
N ALA A 620 -31.90 -31.69 -5.58
CA ALA A 620 -33.08 -31.20 -4.88
C ALA A 620 -34.40 -31.69 -5.51
N GLY A 621 -34.38 -32.32 -6.69
CA GLY A 621 -35.58 -32.83 -7.36
C GLY A 621 -36.41 -31.76 -8.09
N LEU A 622 -35.93 -30.52 -8.18
CA LEU A 622 -36.66 -29.39 -8.78
C LEU A 622 -36.95 -29.56 -10.27
N HIS A 623 -36.07 -30.28 -10.99
CA HIS A 623 -36.21 -30.55 -12.43
C HIS A 623 -37.54 -31.20 -12.82
N LYS A 624 -38.21 -31.90 -11.89
CA LYS A 624 -39.51 -32.57 -12.12
C LYS A 624 -40.71 -31.61 -12.10
N HIS A 625 -40.51 -30.39 -11.60
CA HIS A 625 -41.57 -29.41 -11.35
C HIS A 625 -41.46 -28.18 -12.26
N ILE A 626 -40.52 -28.18 -13.21
CA ILE A 626 -40.35 -27.09 -14.19
C ILE A 626 -41.52 -27.13 -15.19
N LEU A 627 -42.14 -25.99 -15.44
CA LEU A 627 -43.20 -25.81 -16.43
C LEU A 627 -42.56 -25.31 -17.74
N ALA A 628 -42.42 -26.19 -18.72
CA ALA A 628 -41.84 -25.85 -20.01
C ALA A 628 -42.50 -26.63 -21.17
N SER A 629 -42.08 -26.32 -22.40
CA SER A 629 -42.53 -27.07 -23.58
C SER A 629 -41.89 -28.47 -23.63
N ASP A 630 -42.52 -29.41 -24.32
CA ASP A 630 -42.06 -30.81 -24.46
C ASP A 630 -40.63 -30.96 -25.01
N ILE A 631 -40.15 -29.96 -25.75
CA ILE A 631 -38.77 -29.92 -26.27
C ILE A 631 -37.79 -29.67 -25.13
N VAL A 632 -38.10 -28.73 -24.23
CA VAL A 632 -37.26 -28.40 -23.08
C VAL A 632 -37.24 -29.54 -22.09
N HIS A 633 -38.39 -30.19 -21.84
CA HIS A 633 -38.44 -31.39 -20.99
C HIS A 633 -37.55 -32.53 -21.50
N ARG A 634 -37.57 -32.83 -22.80
CA ARG A 634 -36.67 -33.84 -23.39
C ARG A 634 -35.19 -33.50 -23.22
N ASN A 635 -34.84 -32.22 -23.30
CA ASN A 635 -33.47 -31.78 -23.08
C ASN A 635 -33.07 -31.96 -21.60
N ILE A 636 -33.94 -31.60 -20.66
CA ILE A 636 -33.71 -31.78 -19.22
C ILE A 636 -33.53 -33.28 -18.91
N GLU A 637 -34.40 -34.16 -19.41
CA GLU A 637 -34.28 -35.61 -19.23
C GLU A 637 -32.98 -36.17 -19.82
N SER A 638 -32.58 -35.72 -21.00
CA SER A 638 -31.29 -36.10 -21.60
C SER A 638 -30.12 -35.71 -20.71
N THR A 639 -30.12 -34.49 -20.17
CA THR A 639 -29.07 -34.02 -19.26
C THR A 639 -29.05 -34.85 -17.97
N VAL A 640 -30.21 -35.05 -17.32
CA VAL A 640 -30.35 -35.84 -16.07
C VAL A 640 -29.95 -37.30 -16.27
N ASN A 641 -30.20 -37.90 -17.43
CA ASN A 641 -29.77 -39.28 -17.71
C ASN A 641 -28.26 -39.38 -17.97
N ASN A 642 -27.63 -38.31 -18.47
CA ASN A 642 -26.19 -38.23 -18.72
C ASN A 642 -25.40 -37.68 -17.52
N PHE A 643 -26.05 -37.41 -16.39
CA PHE A 643 -25.47 -36.72 -15.24
C PHE A 643 -24.30 -37.46 -14.59
N GLY A 644 -24.29 -38.79 -14.67
CA GLY A 644 -23.18 -39.64 -14.18
C GLY A 644 -21.88 -39.54 -15.00
N LEU A 645 -21.89 -38.85 -16.14
CA LEU A 645 -20.74 -38.66 -17.04
C LEU A 645 -20.16 -37.23 -17.01
N LEU A 646 -20.80 -36.28 -16.32
CA LEU A 646 -20.29 -34.92 -16.15
C LEU A 646 -19.10 -34.94 -15.17
N SER A 647 -17.93 -34.45 -15.59
CA SER A 647 -16.69 -34.60 -14.81
C SER A 647 -16.81 -33.98 -13.41
N SER A 648 -16.33 -34.68 -12.39
CA SER A 648 -16.20 -34.15 -11.03
C SER A 648 -15.04 -33.15 -10.88
N GLU A 649 -14.22 -32.99 -11.93
CA GLU A 649 -13.01 -32.17 -11.94
C GLU A 649 -13.28 -30.66 -11.89
N SER A 650 -14.49 -30.19 -12.23
CA SER A 650 -14.83 -28.74 -12.28
C SER A 650 -15.48 -28.17 -11.00
N THR A 651 -15.75 -29.00 -9.98
CA THR A 651 -16.48 -28.57 -8.79
C THR A 651 -15.67 -28.82 -7.52
N PHE A 652 -15.02 -27.79 -6.98
CA PHE A 652 -14.32 -27.90 -5.70
C PHE A 652 -15.32 -27.77 -4.54
N GLY A 653 -15.30 -28.71 -3.58
CA GLY A 653 -15.91 -28.52 -2.25
C GLY A 653 -17.34 -29.05 -2.00
N PHE A 654 -18.00 -29.73 -2.95
CA PHE A 654 -19.37 -30.22 -2.76
C PHE A 654 -19.50 -31.65 -2.20
N GLU A 655 -18.38 -32.34 -1.93
CA GLU A 655 -18.36 -33.70 -1.36
C GLU A 655 -18.52 -33.74 0.17
N SER A 656 -18.61 -32.60 0.87
CA SER A 656 -18.88 -32.63 2.31
C SER A 656 -20.38 -32.85 2.56
N GLU A 657 -20.71 -34.05 3.03
CA GLU A 657 -21.97 -34.37 3.67
C GLU A 657 -22.34 -33.31 4.73
N THR A 658 -23.61 -32.89 4.73
CA THR A 658 -24.54 -32.74 5.87
C THR A 658 -25.42 -31.48 5.84
N SER A 659 -26.73 -31.76 5.84
CA SER A 659 -27.84 -31.00 6.44
C SER A 659 -28.00 -29.49 6.16
N PHE A 660 -29.16 -29.15 5.58
CA PHE A 660 -29.79 -27.85 5.75
C PHE A 660 -29.96 -27.55 7.24
N THR A 661 -29.01 -26.83 7.83
CA THR A 661 -29.24 -26.15 9.11
C THR A 661 -29.84 -24.81 8.77
N ILE A 662 -31.11 -24.63 9.13
CA ILE A 662 -31.84 -23.37 9.04
C ILE A 662 -31.04 -22.33 9.82
N VAL A 663 -30.36 -21.43 9.12
CA VAL A 663 -29.86 -20.18 9.69
C VAL A 663 -31.07 -19.26 9.72
N SER A 664 -31.61 -19.04 10.92
CA SER A 664 -32.59 -17.98 11.16
C SER A 664 -31.93 -16.63 10.91
N PHE A 665 -32.43 -15.88 9.93
CA PHE A 665 -32.13 -14.45 9.73
C PHE A 665 -32.57 -13.61 10.94
#